data_AF-A0A934E1U7-F1
#
_entry.id   AF-A0A934E1U7-F1
#
_cell.length_a   1.000
_cell.length_b   1.000
_cell.length_c   1.000
_cell.angle_alpha   90.00
_cell.angle_beta   90.00
_cell.angle_gamma   90.00
#
_symmetry.space_group_name_H-M   'P 1'
#
loop_
_entity.id
_entity.type
_entity.pdbx_description
1 polymer ?
#
loop_
_entity_poly.entity_id
_entity_poly.type
_entity_poly.pdbx_seq_one_letter_code
_entity_poly.pdbx_strand_id
1 'polypeptide(L)'
;MQTAIRRKSPWKPWVVGACMLSAAQAQAQPHPWPFDFDPQIAADPAGIQSRLVDLGEDVPPIPSGDLVRTAVGPVALYFHADMLELLQRAFASGPGFQAYFLRTPALCAQHAAFVFPTGLLVSGASSACRQTEQQLRIALTDDRQSCLRIEFPELYIDDQPPGEVDHDDLKNLEGLIRTVGEALTHIDYPSHLLPDDFEQDTRVIIAKIRYQTLLDNARARRTAYGGARQQLQANPSCFVAASQQVLLTQIAALLAELDAVEQRLQDIYAAGVAQATADRQALLAQGRARNELPYPALTDHERELLALYIGGIYWRMRGEALLAYPDSGLLRRLIYVQYPYQVIADITGAADGAGLGRDIFVHETWGYADWMDIGHNPGNDKYSDMVDMAIRGKRTLDLAAPHLAGRGYDTAYLYAGGLQMGPCYYYGWDPLWDGSPPRRFQLGPVMADPYIWFLECPTSHGEFCTGAALGLGLARTLLHGTPGGECLPSCTGLECGADGCGGSCGACDSGEDCMQGHCEAQATDAGEVGDVGEDATGGVDRVSTSDGSPGSPDTASMDATEPDSGAGDSADADAATALHADSGESQDRESVGSGGCGCSSTGSGTASGLMSLALATTLLRRRRGDGDSTHGAIPAPEKVDGLPASRPSREAAVRSWLELPGR
;
A
#
# COMPACT_ATOMS: atom_id res chain seq x y z
N MET A 1 11.19 -21.34 -31.45
CA MET A 1 12.23 -21.17 -30.42
C MET A 1 12.13 -19.74 -29.88
N GLN A 2 12.59 -19.55 -28.64
CA GLN A 2 12.48 -18.37 -27.75
C GLN A 2 12.58 -16.96 -28.36
N THR A 3 11.87 -16.01 -27.71
CA THR A 3 12.19 -14.56 -27.49
C THR A 3 12.46 -13.60 -28.68
N ALA A 4 12.21 -12.28 -28.64
CA ALA A 4 11.37 -11.41 -27.79
C ALA A 4 11.42 -9.94 -28.30
N ILE A 5 10.47 -9.10 -27.83
CA ILE A 5 10.67 -7.66 -27.48
C ILE A 5 10.71 -6.52 -28.56
N ARG A 6 9.89 -5.49 -28.27
CA ARG A 6 9.93 -4.02 -28.58
C ARG A 6 9.45 -3.38 -29.92
N ARG A 7 8.32 -2.67 -29.77
CA ARG A 7 8.07 -1.21 -30.04
C ARG A 7 8.59 -0.57 -31.36
N LYS A 8 7.67 0.02 -32.13
CA LYS A 8 7.38 1.49 -32.13
C LYS A 8 6.14 1.87 -32.95
N SER A 9 5.49 2.98 -32.56
CA SER A 9 4.37 3.63 -33.25
C SER A 9 4.86 4.86 -34.05
N PRO A 10 4.24 5.23 -35.19
CA PRO A 10 4.57 6.44 -35.94
C PRO A 10 3.78 7.68 -35.50
N TRP A 11 4.47 8.81 -35.43
CA TRP A 11 3.90 10.14 -35.16
C TRP A 11 3.31 10.81 -36.40
N LYS A 12 2.32 11.70 -36.21
CA LYS A 12 2.13 12.92 -37.02
C LYS A 12 1.69 14.11 -36.14
N PRO A 13 1.95 15.37 -36.55
CA PRO A 13 2.20 16.47 -35.61
C PRO A 13 0.99 17.38 -35.36
N TRP A 14 1.02 18.10 -34.24
CA TRP A 14 0.18 19.27 -33.96
C TRP A 14 1.01 20.47 -33.48
N VAL A 15 0.41 21.65 -33.64
CA VAL A 15 1.06 22.98 -33.59
C VAL A 15 1.47 23.39 -32.18
N VAL A 16 2.69 23.91 -32.03
CA VAL A 16 3.20 24.47 -30.77
C VAL A 16 2.68 25.89 -30.56
N GLY A 17 1.72 26.04 -29.64
CA GLY A 17 1.36 27.33 -29.04
C GLY A 17 2.04 27.46 -27.67
N ALA A 18 3.16 28.16 -27.60
CA ALA A 18 3.95 28.29 -26.37
C ALA A 18 3.35 29.32 -25.39
N CYS A 19 2.36 28.91 -24.60
CA CYS A 19 2.00 29.62 -23.36
C CYS A 19 2.92 29.17 -22.22
N MET A 20 4.04 29.89 -22.01
CA MET A 20 4.81 29.77 -20.78
C MET A 20 4.05 30.40 -19.61
N LEU A 21 3.16 29.62 -18.99
CA LEU A 21 2.68 29.89 -17.64
C LEU A 21 3.76 29.44 -16.67
N SER A 22 4.71 30.33 -16.38
CA SER A 22 5.65 30.19 -15.27
C SER A 22 4.87 30.27 -13.96
N ALA A 23 4.35 29.12 -13.50
CA ALA A 23 3.79 29.00 -12.16
C ALA A 23 4.92 29.26 -11.15
N ALA A 24 4.92 30.45 -10.55
CA ALA A 24 5.85 30.79 -9.49
C ALA A 24 5.66 29.80 -8.33
N GLN A 25 6.62 28.91 -8.14
CA GLN A 25 6.64 27.98 -7.02
C GLN A 25 6.76 28.79 -5.72
N ALA A 26 5.64 28.91 -5.00
CA ALA A 26 5.60 29.59 -3.71
C ALA A 26 6.34 28.73 -2.67
N GLN A 27 7.65 28.94 -2.55
CA GLN A 27 8.44 28.45 -1.42
C GLN A 27 7.99 29.16 -0.13
N ALA A 28 7.10 28.52 0.62
CA ALA A 28 6.80 28.89 2.00
C ALA A 28 6.30 27.66 2.79
N GLN A 29 7.24 26.98 3.45
CA GLN A 29 6.98 26.29 4.71
C GLN A 29 7.92 26.82 5.80
N PRO A 30 7.69 28.05 6.31
CA PRO A 30 8.44 28.64 7.41
C PRO A 30 7.91 28.21 8.80
N HIS A 31 6.98 27.25 8.87
CA HIS A 31 6.26 26.88 10.09
C HIS A 31 6.27 25.35 10.29
N PRO A 32 6.29 24.86 11.54
CA PRO A 32 6.54 23.45 11.85
C PRO A 32 5.28 22.55 11.83
N TRP A 33 4.19 22.95 11.18
CA TRP A 33 2.94 22.18 11.14
C TRP A 33 2.35 22.06 9.71
N PRO A 34 1.69 20.95 9.36
CA PRO A 34 1.30 20.60 7.99
C PRO A 34 0.01 21.28 7.48
N PHE A 35 -0.22 22.54 7.83
CA PHE A 35 -1.37 23.34 7.34
C PHE A 35 -1.12 24.85 7.46
N ASP A 36 -1.86 25.63 6.69
CA ASP A 36 -1.80 27.10 6.69
C ASP A 36 -3.19 27.68 6.40
N PHE A 37 -3.63 28.63 7.22
CA PHE A 37 -4.89 29.37 7.08
C PHE A 37 -4.81 30.68 7.88
N ASP A 38 -5.57 31.70 7.49
CA ASP A 38 -5.68 32.94 8.26
C ASP A 38 -6.46 32.68 9.57
N PRO A 39 -5.87 32.83 10.77
CA PRO A 39 -6.57 32.58 12.02
C PRO A 39 -7.81 33.48 12.23
N GLN A 40 -7.92 34.61 11.53
CA GLN A 40 -9.09 35.51 11.61
C GLN A 40 -10.37 34.90 11.01
N ILE A 41 -10.29 33.80 10.25
CA ILE A 41 -11.48 33.10 9.71
C ILE A 41 -12.17 32.21 10.76
N ALA A 42 -11.56 32.03 11.93
CA ALA A 42 -12.07 31.21 13.00
C ALA A 42 -12.91 31.99 14.02
N ALA A 43 -13.75 31.27 14.78
CA ALA A 43 -14.59 31.81 15.85
C ALA A 43 -13.78 32.34 17.04
N ASP A 44 -12.59 31.78 17.30
CA ASP A 44 -11.62 32.28 18.28
C ASP A 44 -10.21 32.38 17.67
N PRO A 45 -9.89 33.49 16.98
CA PRO A 45 -8.57 33.71 16.39
C PRO A 45 -7.45 33.77 17.43
N ALA A 46 -7.74 34.23 18.66
CA ALA A 46 -6.74 34.39 19.70
C ALA A 46 -6.37 33.04 20.34
N GLY A 47 -7.37 32.20 20.64
CA GLY A 47 -7.16 30.84 21.12
C GLY A 47 -6.52 29.93 20.08
N ILE A 48 -6.82 30.10 18.78
CA ILE A 48 -6.06 29.43 17.72
C ILE A 48 -4.60 29.92 17.70
N GLN A 49 -4.35 31.23 17.72
CA GLN A 49 -2.98 31.74 17.67
C GLN A 49 -2.12 31.26 18.85
N SER A 50 -2.71 31.16 20.06
CA SER A 50 -2.03 30.56 21.22
C SER A 50 -1.69 29.08 20.99
N ARG A 51 -2.68 28.29 20.56
CA ARG A 51 -2.49 26.86 20.30
C ARG A 51 -1.52 26.55 19.16
N LEU A 52 -1.39 27.43 18.17
CA LEU A 52 -0.37 27.31 17.12
C LEU A 52 1.05 27.53 17.67
N VAL A 53 1.21 28.42 18.66
CA VAL A 53 2.50 28.55 19.37
C VAL A 53 2.79 27.26 20.13
N ASP A 54 1.84 26.78 20.96
CA ASP A 54 1.98 25.52 21.72
C ASP A 54 2.26 24.29 20.82
N LEU A 55 1.67 24.27 19.61
CA LEU A 55 1.87 23.22 18.61
C LEU A 55 3.30 23.22 18.05
N GLY A 56 3.90 24.41 17.89
CA GLY A 56 5.25 24.57 17.33
C GLY A 56 6.39 24.33 18.33
N GLU A 57 6.12 24.34 19.64
CA GLU A 57 7.14 24.06 20.66
C GLU A 57 7.64 22.61 20.55
N ASP A 58 8.96 22.42 20.58
CA ASP A 58 9.66 21.12 20.48
C ASP A 58 9.39 20.29 19.21
N VAL A 59 8.82 20.88 18.15
CA VAL A 59 8.69 20.23 16.83
C VAL A 59 9.93 20.50 15.98
N PRO A 60 10.65 19.47 15.49
CA PRO A 60 11.75 19.66 14.54
C PRO A 60 11.23 20.19 13.20
N PRO A 61 12.07 20.90 12.41
CA PRO A 61 11.68 21.37 11.09
C PRO A 61 11.18 20.22 10.19
N ILE A 62 9.93 20.30 9.73
CA ILE A 62 9.33 19.29 8.85
C ILE A 62 10.09 19.23 7.51
N PRO A 63 10.31 18.04 6.91
CA PRO A 63 10.96 17.90 5.61
C PRO A 63 10.10 18.51 4.49
N SER A 64 10.37 19.78 4.16
CA SER A 64 9.56 20.56 3.21
C SER A 64 9.61 20.05 1.76
N GLY A 65 10.53 19.15 1.42
CA GLY A 65 10.58 18.49 0.10
C GLY A 65 9.55 17.39 -0.09
N ASP A 66 9.07 16.79 1.00
CA ASP A 66 8.30 15.52 0.97
C ASP A 66 6.82 15.69 1.32
N LEU A 67 6.39 16.93 1.58
CA LEU A 67 4.98 17.28 1.75
C LEU A 67 4.46 18.05 0.52
N VAL A 68 3.39 17.52 -0.08
CA VAL A 68 2.69 18.14 -1.19
C VAL A 68 1.52 18.97 -0.68
N ARG A 69 1.44 20.21 -1.15
CA ARG A 69 0.37 21.17 -0.80
C ARG A 69 -0.90 20.90 -1.60
N THR A 70 -2.04 20.83 -0.91
CA THR A 70 -3.38 20.90 -1.50
C THR A 70 -4.17 22.07 -0.89
N ALA A 71 -5.15 22.61 -1.62
CA ALA A 71 -5.99 23.72 -1.17
C ALA A 71 -7.44 23.24 -0.97
N VAL A 72 -7.97 23.47 0.22
CA VAL A 72 -9.32 23.09 0.64
C VAL A 72 -10.03 24.35 1.15
N GLY A 73 -10.73 25.02 0.25
CA GLY A 73 -11.34 26.33 0.53
C GLY A 73 -10.28 27.37 0.95
N PRO A 74 -10.41 28.01 2.12
CA PRO A 74 -9.44 28.99 2.62
C PRO A 74 -8.20 28.36 3.29
N VAL A 75 -8.12 27.02 3.37
CA VAL A 75 -7.03 26.30 4.06
C VAL A 75 -6.10 25.67 3.03
N ALA A 76 -4.80 25.79 3.24
CA ALA A 76 -3.79 24.94 2.62
C ALA A 76 -3.44 23.79 3.57
N LEU A 77 -3.46 22.56 3.06
CA LEU A 77 -3.07 21.36 3.77
C LEU A 77 -1.82 20.77 3.11
N TYR A 78 -0.94 20.15 3.91
CA TYR A 78 0.29 19.56 3.44
C TYR A 78 0.33 18.09 3.87
N PHE A 79 0.48 17.18 2.93
CA PHE A 79 0.45 15.74 3.17
C PHE A 79 1.65 15.08 2.49
N HIS A 80 2.07 13.91 2.95
CA HIS A 80 2.97 13.08 2.14
C HIS A 80 2.34 12.80 0.78
N ALA A 81 3.14 12.79 -0.29
CA ALA A 81 2.65 12.65 -1.67
C ALA A 81 1.71 11.45 -1.84
N ASP A 82 2.11 10.29 -1.32
CA ASP A 82 1.39 9.02 -1.37
C ASP A 82 0.01 9.09 -0.68
N MET A 83 -0.05 9.83 0.44
CA MET A 83 -1.28 10.06 1.20
C MET A 83 -2.20 11.05 0.49
N LEU A 84 -1.66 12.14 -0.09
CA LEU A 84 -2.45 13.07 -0.89
C LEU A 84 -3.04 12.39 -2.11
N GLU A 85 -2.27 11.56 -2.81
CA GLU A 85 -2.74 10.84 -3.98
C GLU A 85 -3.88 9.88 -3.62
N LEU A 86 -3.77 9.16 -2.50
CA LEU A 86 -4.85 8.30 -1.99
C LEU A 86 -6.11 9.10 -1.61
N LEU A 87 -5.97 10.26 -0.97
CA LEU A 87 -7.08 11.17 -0.65
C LEU A 87 -7.72 11.77 -1.91
N GLN A 88 -6.93 12.03 -2.96
CA GLN A 88 -7.41 12.52 -4.25
C GLN A 88 -8.12 11.42 -5.05
N ARG A 89 -7.63 10.18 -5.04
CA ARG A 89 -8.33 9.01 -5.62
C ARG A 89 -9.66 8.75 -4.90
N ALA A 90 -9.69 8.82 -3.57
CA ALA A 90 -10.94 8.73 -2.81
C ALA A 90 -11.94 9.83 -3.20
N PHE A 91 -11.49 11.09 -3.27
CA PHE A 91 -12.31 12.23 -3.70
C PHE A 91 -12.80 12.14 -5.16
N ALA A 92 -11.98 11.60 -6.06
CA ALA A 92 -12.28 11.46 -7.47
C ALA A 92 -13.02 10.15 -7.82
N SER A 93 -13.17 9.23 -6.87
CA SER A 93 -13.81 7.95 -7.12
C SER A 93 -15.28 8.12 -7.53
N GLY A 94 -15.63 7.51 -8.66
CA GLY A 94 -16.94 7.65 -9.28
C GLY A 94 -17.99 6.69 -8.71
N PRO A 95 -19.28 6.86 -9.10
CA PRO A 95 -20.31 5.89 -8.78
C PRO A 95 -20.04 4.57 -9.51
N GLY A 96 -19.85 3.50 -8.73
CA GLY A 96 -19.57 2.16 -9.24
C GLY A 96 -18.50 1.46 -8.41
N PHE A 97 -18.44 0.14 -8.51
CA PHE A 97 -17.50 -0.68 -7.77
C PHE A 97 -16.47 -1.30 -8.70
N GLN A 98 -15.22 -1.39 -8.23
CA GLN A 98 -14.17 -2.15 -8.90
C GLN A 98 -14.61 -3.62 -8.98
N ALA A 99 -14.62 -4.18 -10.18
CA ALA A 99 -14.98 -5.58 -10.37
C ALA A 99 -14.01 -6.49 -9.61
N TYR A 100 -14.52 -7.58 -9.02
CA TYR A 100 -13.67 -8.58 -8.37
C TYR A 100 -12.56 -9.05 -9.30
N PHE A 101 -11.34 -9.09 -8.75
CA PHE A 101 -10.14 -9.47 -9.48
C PHE A 101 -10.26 -10.87 -10.10
N LEU A 102 -10.34 -10.91 -11.44
CA LEU A 102 -10.51 -12.14 -12.21
C LEU A 102 -9.18 -12.92 -12.30
N ARG A 103 -8.90 -13.72 -11.27
CA ARG A 103 -7.75 -14.63 -11.18
C ARG A 103 -7.77 -15.68 -12.31
N THR A 104 -7.22 -15.32 -13.46
CA THR A 104 -7.09 -16.19 -14.66
C THR A 104 -5.66 -16.73 -14.72
N PRO A 105 -5.41 -18.02 -14.44
CA PRO A 105 -4.05 -18.56 -14.38
C PRO A 105 -3.38 -18.55 -15.75
N ALA A 106 -2.26 -17.83 -15.86
CA ALA A 106 -1.44 -17.74 -17.07
C ALA A 106 -0.16 -18.58 -16.94
N LEU A 107 0.48 -18.58 -15.78
CA LEU A 107 1.56 -19.51 -15.43
C LEU A 107 1.02 -20.89 -15.11
N CYS A 108 0.01 -20.98 -14.25
CA CYS A 108 -0.47 -22.24 -13.66
C CYS A 108 -1.60 -22.89 -14.47
N ALA A 109 -1.56 -22.75 -15.80
CA ALA A 109 -2.63 -23.17 -16.69
C ALA A 109 -2.81 -24.69 -16.73
N GLN A 110 -1.71 -25.47 -16.68
CA GLN A 110 -1.77 -26.93 -16.63
C GLN A 110 -2.30 -27.42 -15.27
N HIS A 111 -1.91 -26.80 -14.15
CA HIS A 111 -2.47 -27.10 -12.82
C HIS A 111 -3.96 -26.78 -12.75
N ALA A 112 -4.39 -25.64 -13.29
CA ALA A 112 -5.79 -25.24 -13.33
C ALA A 112 -6.65 -26.20 -14.18
N ALA A 113 -6.12 -26.63 -15.33
CA ALA A 113 -6.79 -27.57 -16.24
C ALA A 113 -6.68 -29.05 -15.83
N PHE A 114 -5.79 -29.41 -14.89
CA PHE A 114 -5.55 -30.82 -14.54
C PHE A 114 -6.79 -31.47 -13.93
N VAL A 115 -7.09 -32.66 -14.46
CA VAL A 115 -8.10 -33.59 -13.97
C VAL A 115 -7.49 -34.99 -13.98
N PHE A 116 -7.46 -35.65 -12.83
CA PHE A 116 -6.90 -37.01 -12.72
C PHE A 116 -7.74 -37.99 -13.57
N PRO A 117 -7.14 -38.74 -14.51
CA PRO A 117 -7.88 -39.56 -15.45
C PRO A 117 -8.64 -40.72 -14.79
N THR A 118 -9.88 -40.93 -15.22
CA THR A 118 -10.70 -42.09 -14.83
C THR A 118 -10.32 -43.32 -15.65
N GLY A 119 -10.44 -44.52 -15.08
CA GLY A 119 -10.15 -45.77 -15.81
C GLY A 119 -8.66 -45.99 -16.08
N LEU A 120 -7.79 -45.56 -15.15
CA LEU A 120 -6.34 -45.74 -15.26
C LEU A 120 -5.93 -47.22 -15.12
N LEU A 121 -6.63 -48.00 -14.29
CA LEU A 121 -6.32 -49.41 -14.02
C LEU A 121 -6.79 -50.37 -15.11
N VAL A 122 -6.02 -51.45 -15.32
CA VAL A 122 -6.46 -52.59 -16.14
C VAL A 122 -7.64 -53.33 -15.51
N SER A 123 -8.45 -54.00 -16.34
CA SER A 123 -9.51 -54.88 -15.85
C SER A 123 -8.93 -56.02 -15.00
N GLY A 124 -9.51 -56.26 -13.83
CA GLY A 124 -9.01 -57.26 -12.87
C GLY A 124 -7.72 -56.86 -12.13
N ALA A 125 -7.34 -55.58 -12.11
CA ALA A 125 -6.17 -55.09 -11.39
C ALA A 125 -6.07 -55.61 -9.94
N SER A 126 -4.83 -55.83 -9.46
CA SER A 126 -4.58 -56.34 -8.12
C SER A 126 -4.88 -55.31 -7.01
N SER A 127 -4.89 -55.76 -5.75
CA SER A 127 -4.94 -54.86 -4.60
C SER A 127 -3.75 -53.89 -4.56
N ALA A 128 -2.55 -54.38 -4.90
CA ALA A 128 -1.34 -53.54 -5.00
C ALA A 128 -1.51 -52.46 -6.08
N CYS A 129 -2.02 -52.80 -7.26
CA CYS A 129 -2.27 -51.81 -8.32
C CYS A 129 -3.28 -50.73 -7.89
N ARG A 130 -4.37 -51.11 -7.18
CA ARG A 130 -5.31 -50.13 -6.60
C ARG A 130 -4.64 -49.23 -5.57
N GLN A 131 -3.76 -49.78 -4.73
CA GLN A 131 -3.00 -48.98 -3.77
C GLN A 131 -2.04 -48.00 -4.47
N THR A 132 -1.38 -48.41 -5.55
CA THR A 132 -0.55 -47.51 -6.37
C THR A 132 -1.40 -46.42 -7.03
N GLU A 133 -2.58 -46.73 -7.60
CA GLU A 133 -3.47 -45.69 -8.14
C GLU A 133 -3.89 -44.68 -7.04
N GLN A 134 -4.19 -45.16 -5.83
CA GLN A 134 -4.53 -44.29 -4.70
C GLN A 134 -3.34 -43.40 -4.30
N GLN A 135 -2.11 -43.93 -4.29
CA GLN A 135 -0.89 -43.15 -4.03
C GLN A 135 -0.66 -42.09 -5.11
N LEU A 136 -0.79 -42.45 -6.40
CA LEU A 136 -0.74 -41.50 -7.51
C LEU A 136 -1.82 -40.42 -7.38
N ARG A 137 -3.04 -40.80 -6.97
CA ARG A 137 -4.14 -39.86 -6.76
C ARG A 137 -3.83 -38.89 -5.63
N ILE A 138 -3.27 -39.34 -4.50
CA ILE A 138 -2.85 -38.45 -3.40
C ILE A 138 -1.69 -37.54 -3.86
N ALA A 139 -0.71 -38.08 -4.58
CA ALA A 139 0.45 -37.33 -5.06
C ALA A 139 0.13 -36.31 -6.18
N LEU A 140 -0.95 -36.50 -6.94
CA LEU A 140 -1.35 -35.64 -8.06
C LEU A 140 -2.63 -34.82 -7.80
N THR A 141 -3.43 -35.17 -6.80
CA THR A 141 -4.47 -34.27 -6.27
C THR A 141 -3.74 -33.23 -5.45
N ASP A 142 -3.29 -32.17 -6.13
CA ASP A 142 -3.10 -30.89 -5.46
C ASP A 142 -4.51 -30.33 -5.30
N ASP A 143 -4.79 -29.55 -4.26
CA ASP A 143 -6.03 -28.78 -4.21
C ASP A 143 -5.93 -27.53 -5.12
N ARG A 144 -5.14 -27.68 -6.19
CA ARG A 144 -4.59 -26.69 -7.14
C ARG A 144 -3.73 -25.59 -6.49
N GLN A 145 -3.55 -25.65 -5.17
CA GLN A 145 -3.02 -24.55 -4.37
C GLN A 145 -1.52 -24.29 -4.60
N SER A 146 -0.68 -25.31 -4.80
CA SER A 146 0.78 -25.09 -4.72
C SER A 146 1.31 -24.23 -5.87
N CYS A 147 0.84 -24.44 -7.10
CA CYS A 147 1.17 -23.54 -8.21
C CYS A 147 0.40 -22.23 -8.11
N LEU A 148 -0.93 -22.28 -7.90
CA LEU A 148 -1.78 -21.08 -7.92
C LEU A 148 -1.38 -20.08 -6.83
N ARG A 149 -0.83 -20.49 -5.69
CA ARG A 149 -0.32 -19.59 -4.63
C ARG A 149 1.03 -18.94 -4.95
N ILE A 150 1.68 -19.32 -6.04
CA ILE A 150 2.89 -18.62 -6.51
C ILE A 150 2.50 -17.57 -7.55
N GLU A 151 1.49 -17.87 -8.38
CA GLU A 151 0.93 -16.91 -9.33
C GLU A 151 0.01 -15.87 -8.66
N PHE A 152 -0.79 -16.31 -7.69
CA PHE A 152 -1.74 -15.54 -6.89
C PHE A 152 -1.38 -15.70 -5.40
N PRO A 153 -0.27 -15.10 -4.94
CA PRO A 153 0.24 -15.26 -3.58
C PRO A 153 -0.72 -14.73 -2.51
N GLU A 154 -1.69 -13.89 -2.88
CA GLU A 154 -2.78 -13.43 -2.03
C GLU A 154 -3.80 -14.53 -1.66
N LEU A 155 -3.83 -15.69 -2.34
CA LEU A 155 -4.77 -16.79 -2.06
C LEU A 155 -4.68 -17.40 -0.64
N TYR A 156 -3.66 -17.05 0.14
CA TYR A 156 -3.58 -17.42 1.56
C TYR A 156 -4.47 -16.58 2.47
N ILE A 157 -4.95 -15.43 1.96
CA ILE A 157 -5.95 -14.60 2.61
C ILE A 157 -7.29 -15.36 2.65
N ASP A 158 -7.63 -16.03 1.55
CA ASP A 158 -8.83 -16.88 1.42
C ASP A 158 -8.84 -18.10 2.39
N ASP A 159 -7.74 -18.39 3.11
CA ASP A 159 -7.69 -19.42 4.17
C ASP A 159 -8.19 -18.92 5.54
N GLN A 160 -8.24 -17.60 5.76
CA GLN A 160 -8.63 -17.02 7.04
C GLN A 160 -10.14 -17.21 7.26
N PRO A 161 -10.59 -17.69 8.44
CA PRO A 161 -12.01 -17.77 8.74
C PRO A 161 -12.67 -16.38 8.82
N PRO A 162 -13.84 -16.15 8.18
CA PRO A 162 -14.41 -14.81 8.10
C PRO A 162 -14.71 -14.12 9.43
N GLY A 163 -14.13 -12.94 9.60
CA GLY A 163 -14.27 -12.13 10.82
C GLY A 163 -13.56 -12.67 12.06
N GLU A 164 -12.79 -13.76 11.95
CA GLU A 164 -11.98 -14.31 13.05
C GLU A 164 -10.63 -13.57 13.16
N VAL A 165 -10.24 -13.25 14.39
CA VAL A 165 -9.01 -12.52 14.69
C VAL A 165 -8.16 -13.36 15.64
N ASP A 166 -7.13 -14.03 15.09
CA ASP A 166 -6.09 -14.62 15.93
C ASP A 166 -5.20 -13.51 16.46
N HIS A 167 -4.99 -13.48 17.78
CA HIS A 167 -4.13 -12.52 18.44
C HIS A 167 -2.64 -12.71 18.07
N ASP A 168 -2.22 -13.90 17.66
CA ASP A 168 -0.85 -14.17 17.21
C ASP A 168 -0.61 -13.73 15.75
N ASP A 169 -1.65 -13.68 14.92
CA ASP A 169 -1.56 -13.11 13.56
C ASP A 169 -1.20 -11.62 13.59
N LEU A 170 -1.74 -10.88 14.56
CA LEU A 170 -1.52 -9.45 14.68
C LEU A 170 -0.08 -9.07 15.07
N LYS A 171 0.73 -10.04 15.51
CA LYS A 171 2.12 -9.85 15.94
C LYS A 171 3.14 -10.02 14.81
N ASN A 172 2.70 -10.31 13.59
CA ASN A 172 3.60 -10.55 12.46
C ASN A 172 3.02 -10.04 11.13
N LEU A 173 3.89 -9.73 10.16
CA LEU A 173 3.48 -9.09 8.91
C LEU A 173 2.52 -9.97 8.06
N GLU A 174 2.76 -11.27 7.98
CA GLU A 174 1.92 -12.19 7.19
C GLU A 174 0.51 -12.29 7.77
N GLY A 175 0.40 -12.36 9.10
CA GLY A 175 -0.87 -12.42 9.84
C GLY A 175 -1.65 -11.11 9.84
N LEU A 176 -0.97 -9.94 9.93
CA LEU A 176 -1.63 -8.64 9.75
C LEU A 176 -2.29 -8.54 8.36
N ILE A 177 -1.52 -8.83 7.30
CA ILE A 177 -2.03 -8.81 5.91
C ILE A 177 -3.15 -9.82 5.72
N ARG A 178 -3.04 -11.03 6.30
CA ARG A 178 -4.09 -12.06 6.24
C ARG A 178 -5.39 -11.60 6.89
N THR A 179 -5.28 -11.04 8.10
CA THR A 179 -6.41 -10.64 8.94
C THR A 179 -7.21 -9.50 8.31
N VAL A 180 -6.55 -8.44 7.83
CA VAL A 180 -7.26 -7.34 7.16
C VAL A 180 -7.68 -7.73 5.75
N GLY A 181 -6.84 -8.46 5.02
CA GLY A 181 -7.11 -8.88 3.65
C GLY A 181 -8.41 -9.67 3.56
N GLU A 182 -8.67 -10.56 4.53
CA GLU A 182 -9.88 -11.38 4.61
C GLU A 182 -11.11 -10.48 4.65
N ALA A 183 -11.18 -9.61 5.66
CA ALA A 183 -12.30 -8.71 5.85
C ALA A 183 -12.49 -7.75 4.66
N LEU A 184 -11.38 -7.30 4.08
CA LEU A 184 -11.33 -6.48 2.88
C LEU A 184 -11.86 -7.22 1.62
N THR A 185 -11.87 -8.55 1.56
CA THR A 185 -12.50 -9.28 0.43
C THR A 185 -14.03 -9.19 0.40
N HIS A 186 -14.67 -8.80 1.51
CA HIS A 186 -16.14 -8.64 1.61
C HIS A 186 -16.64 -7.21 1.37
N ILE A 187 -15.73 -6.29 1.03
CA ILE A 187 -16.05 -4.88 0.82
C ILE A 187 -15.92 -4.52 -0.66
N ASP A 188 -16.96 -3.88 -1.20
CA ASP A 188 -16.96 -3.36 -2.57
C ASP A 188 -16.22 -2.00 -2.62
N TYR A 189 -15.09 -1.95 -3.32
CA TYR A 189 -14.28 -0.72 -3.48
C TYR A 189 -14.85 0.17 -4.58
N PRO A 190 -14.96 1.50 -4.38
CA PRO A 190 -15.21 2.44 -5.47
C PRO A 190 -14.18 2.30 -6.60
N SER A 191 -14.64 2.39 -7.85
CA SER A 191 -13.73 2.36 -9.01
C SER A 191 -12.67 3.47 -8.94
N HIS A 192 -11.42 3.14 -9.28
CA HIS A 192 -10.25 4.03 -9.25
C HIS A 192 -9.78 4.52 -7.86
N LEU A 193 -10.30 3.95 -6.75
CA LEU A 193 -9.77 4.22 -5.41
C LEU A 193 -8.33 3.70 -5.25
N LEU A 194 -8.08 2.50 -5.75
CA LEU A 194 -6.76 1.86 -5.80
C LEU A 194 -6.09 2.16 -7.15
N PRO A 195 -4.75 2.34 -7.19
CA PRO A 195 -3.98 2.40 -8.45
C PRO A 195 -4.23 1.20 -9.37
N ASP A 196 -4.11 1.40 -10.69
CA ASP A 196 -4.33 0.35 -11.69
C ASP A 196 -3.33 -0.83 -11.58
N ASP A 197 -2.14 -0.57 -11.02
CA ASP A 197 -1.06 -1.54 -10.75
C ASP A 197 -1.07 -2.13 -9.33
N PHE A 198 -1.93 -1.62 -8.43
CA PHE A 198 -1.97 -2.01 -7.01
C PHE A 198 -2.08 -3.53 -6.78
N GLU A 199 -2.88 -4.22 -7.60
CA GLU A 199 -3.03 -5.69 -7.54
C GLU A 199 -1.71 -6.40 -7.88
N GLN A 200 -1.00 -5.92 -8.91
CA GLN A 200 0.25 -6.52 -9.37
C GLN A 200 1.37 -6.30 -8.34
N ASP A 201 1.47 -5.10 -7.79
CA ASP A 201 2.50 -4.74 -6.83
C ASP A 201 2.25 -5.41 -5.48
N THR A 202 1.00 -5.46 -5.02
CA THR A 202 0.62 -6.22 -3.82
C THR A 202 0.96 -7.71 -3.96
N ARG A 203 0.77 -8.31 -5.15
CA ARG A 203 1.21 -9.69 -5.41
C ARG A 203 2.72 -9.84 -5.31
N VAL A 204 3.50 -8.93 -5.89
CA VAL A 204 4.97 -8.94 -5.81
C VAL A 204 5.44 -8.84 -4.35
N ILE A 205 4.83 -7.94 -3.58
CA ILE A 205 5.12 -7.75 -2.15
C ILE A 205 4.80 -9.03 -1.35
N ILE A 206 3.60 -9.61 -1.49
CA ILE A 206 3.23 -10.84 -0.78
C ILE A 206 4.13 -12.02 -1.21
N ALA A 207 4.50 -12.14 -2.49
CA ALA A 207 5.44 -13.16 -2.95
C ALA A 207 6.83 -13.03 -2.30
N LYS A 208 7.32 -11.80 -2.10
CA LYS A 208 8.58 -11.51 -1.38
C LYS A 208 8.49 -11.85 0.10
N ILE A 209 7.41 -11.45 0.78
CA ILE A 209 7.15 -11.74 2.20
C ILE A 209 7.11 -13.26 2.44
N ARG A 210 6.42 -13.99 1.58
CA ARG A 210 6.12 -15.43 1.72
C ARG A 210 7.07 -16.33 0.92
N TYR A 211 8.18 -15.78 0.43
CA TYR A 211 9.09 -16.42 -0.53
C TYR A 211 9.48 -17.85 -0.13
N GLN A 212 9.96 -18.05 1.10
CA GLN A 212 10.43 -19.36 1.57
C GLN A 212 9.28 -20.39 1.63
N THR A 213 8.12 -20.00 2.17
CA THR A 213 6.91 -20.84 2.23
C THR A 213 6.45 -21.25 0.84
N LEU A 214 6.42 -20.31 -0.12
CA LEU A 214 6.03 -20.58 -1.51
C LEU A 214 7.03 -21.49 -2.23
N LEU A 215 8.33 -21.27 -2.02
CA LEU A 215 9.41 -22.05 -2.60
C LEU A 215 9.43 -23.50 -2.09
N ASP A 216 9.26 -23.70 -0.78
CA ASP A 216 9.22 -25.04 -0.19
C ASP A 216 7.97 -25.82 -0.63
N ASN A 217 6.82 -25.14 -0.77
CA ASN A 217 5.62 -25.74 -1.34
C ASN A 217 5.83 -26.20 -2.80
N ALA A 218 6.44 -25.35 -3.66
CA ALA A 218 6.81 -25.73 -5.03
C ALA A 218 7.70 -26.97 -5.06
N ARG A 219 8.75 -26.99 -4.24
CA ARG A 219 9.75 -28.07 -4.18
C ARG A 219 9.17 -29.38 -3.64
N ALA A 220 8.33 -29.31 -2.61
CA ALA A 220 7.59 -30.46 -2.11
C ALA A 220 6.66 -31.04 -3.18
N ARG A 221 5.94 -30.18 -3.92
CA ARG A 221 5.05 -30.59 -5.00
C ARG A 221 5.81 -31.22 -6.18
N ARG A 222 6.94 -30.63 -6.60
CA ARG A 222 7.82 -31.18 -7.64
C ARG A 222 8.35 -32.56 -7.26
N THR A 223 8.72 -32.73 -5.99
CA THR A 223 9.16 -34.03 -5.45
C THR A 223 8.04 -35.07 -5.50
N ALA A 224 6.83 -34.71 -5.08
CA ALA A 224 5.66 -35.60 -5.14
C ALA A 224 5.32 -36.03 -6.58
N TYR A 225 5.35 -35.09 -7.54
CA TYR A 225 5.10 -35.37 -8.96
C TYR A 225 6.21 -36.22 -9.60
N GLY A 226 7.48 -35.96 -9.24
CA GLY A 226 8.61 -36.79 -9.64
C GLY A 226 8.46 -38.23 -9.17
N GLY A 227 8.08 -38.43 -7.90
CA GLY A 227 7.76 -39.73 -7.33
C GLY A 227 6.57 -40.41 -8.01
N ALA A 228 5.48 -39.67 -8.27
CA ALA A 228 4.31 -40.19 -8.98
C ALA A 228 4.67 -40.65 -10.41
N ARG A 229 5.49 -39.88 -11.14
CA ARG A 229 6.00 -40.26 -12.47
C ARG A 229 6.79 -41.57 -12.42
N GLN A 230 7.70 -41.70 -11.44
CA GLN A 230 8.49 -42.92 -11.24
C GLN A 230 7.62 -44.13 -10.89
N GLN A 231 6.66 -43.99 -9.97
CA GLN A 231 5.72 -45.06 -9.61
C GLN A 231 4.88 -45.53 -10.80
N LEU A 232 4.39 -44.58 -11.61
CA LEU A 232 3.62 -44.85 -12.83
C LEU A 232 4.46 -45.58 -13.89
N GLN A 233 5.75 -45.25 -14.02
CA GLN A 233 6.69 -45.94 -14.92
C GLN A 233 7.11 -47.33 -14.42
N ALA A 234 7.25 -47.52 -13.10
CA ALA A 234 7.70 -48.78 -12.50
C ALA A 234 6.61 -49.89 -12.50
N ASN A 235 5.34 -49.54 -12.66
CA ASN A 235 4.21 -50.47 -12.57
C ASN A 235 3.35 -50.54 -13.86
N PRO A 236 3.94 -50.74 -15.06
CA PRO A 236 3.20 -50.62 -16.32
C PRO A 236 2.09 -51.67 -16.48
N SER A 237 2.21 -52.84 -15.85
CA SER A 237 1.17 -53.89 -15.86
C SER A 237 -0.08 -53.54 -15.04
N CYS A 238 -0.03 -52.52 -14.18
CA CYS A 238 -1.20 -52.08 -13.42
C CYS A 238 -2.16 -51.21 -14.23
N PHE A 239 -1.72 -50.61 -15.33
CA PHE A 239 -2.41 -49.50 -15.98
C PHE A 239 -2.73 -49.75 -17.45
N VAL A 240 -3.82 -49.16 -17.93
CA VAL A 240 -4.15 -49.14 -19.37
C VAL A 240 -3.11 -48.27 -20.07
N ALA A 241 -2.32 -48.85 -20.98
CA ALA A 241 -1.15 -48.20 -21.57
C ALA A 241 -1.42 -46.82 -22.19
N ALA A 242 -2.57 -46.63 -22.83
CA ALA A 242 -2.99 -45.32 -23.36
C ALA A 242 -3.21 -44.29 -22.23
N SER A 243 -3.98 -44.65 -21.21
CA SER A 243 -4.24 -43.81 -20.03
C SER A 243 -2.95 -43.51 -19.25
N GLN A 244 -2.05 -44.50 -19.14
CA GLN A 244 -0.72 -44.35 -18.53
C GLN A 244 0.12 -43.31 -19.27
N GLN A 245 0.17 -43.38 -20.61
CA GLN A 245 0.96 -42.44 -21.42
C GLN A 245 0.38 -41.02 -21.39
N VAL A 246 -0.94 -40.87 -21.39
CA VAL A 246 -1.61 -39.56 -21.19
C VAL A 246 -1.21 -38.98 -19.83
N LEU A 247 -1.31 -39.76 -18.75
CA LEU A 247 -0.98 -39.30 -17.41
C LEU A 247 0.52 -38.97 -17.27
N LEU A 248 1.43 -39.75 -17.85
CA LEU A 248 2.86 -39.43 -17.90
C LEU A 248 3.14 -38.09 -18.60
N THR A 249 2.41 -37.80 -19.67
CA THR A 249 2.52 -36.54 -20.43
C THR A 249 2.00 -35.37 -19.59
N GLN A 250 0.86 -35.54 -18.91
CA GLN A 250 0.31 -34.53 -17.99
C GLN A 250 1.26 -34.25 -16.82
N ILE A 251 1.81 -35.27 -16.17
CA ILE A 251 2.78 -35.08 -15.06
C ILE A 251 4.03 -34.34 -15.55
N ALA A 252 4.50 -34.62 -16.78
CA ALA A 252 5.64 -33.90 -17.35
C ALA A 252 5.33 -32.40 -17.58
N ALA A 253 4.12 -32.07 -18.03
CA ALA A 253 3.67 -30.68 -18.19
C ALA A 253 3.55 -29.96 -16.82
N LEU A 254 2.96 -30.63 -15.81
CA LEU A 254 2.88 -30.09 -14.44
C LEU A 254 4.25 -29.86 -13.81
N LEU A 255 5.22 -30.74 -14.03
CA LEU A 255 6.60 -30.57 -13.57
C LEU A 255 7.28 -29.36 -14.22
N ALA A 256 7.16 -29.21 -15.55
CA ALA A 256 7.71 -28.06 -16.26
C ALA A 256 7.07 -26.73 -15.83
N GLU A 257 5.78 -26.75 -15.49
CA GLU A 257 5.08 -25.59 -14.94
C GLU A 257 5.58 -25.24 -13.52
N LEU A 258 5.81 -26.24 -12.65
CA LEU A 258 6.43 -26.02 -11.34
C LEU A 258 7.85 -25.43 -11.43
N ASP A 259 8.66 -25.91 -12.37
CA ASP A 259 10.01 -25.35 -12.60
C ASP A 259 9.94 -23.89 -13.09
N ALA A 260 8.96 -23.54 -13.93
CA ALA A 260 8.76 -22.17 -14.41
C ALA A 260 8.29 -21.20 -13.31
N VAL A 261 7.40 -21.63 -12.40
CA VAL A 261 6.97 -20.79 -11.27
C VAL A 261 8.01 -20.71 -10.16
N GLU A 262 8.81 -21.77 -9.91
CA GLU A 262 9.98 -21.68 -9.03
C GLU A 262 10.97 -20.64 -9.56
N GLN A 263 11.25 -20.61 -10.87
CA GLN A 263 12.13 -19.60 -11.48
C GLN A 263 11.55 -18.19 -11.34
N ARG A 264 10.27 -17.95 -11.68
CA ARG A 264 9.67 -16.60 -11.55
C ARG A 264 9.70 -16.11 -10.10
N LEU A 265 9.46 -16.98 -9.12
CA LEU A 265 9.53 -16.63 -7.70
C LEU A 265 10.96 -16.25 -7.27
N GLN A 266 11.97 -16.97 -7.76
CA GLN A 266 13.38 -16.63 -7.57
C GLN A 266 13.75 -15.29 -8.23
N ASP A 267 13.27 -15.03 -9.44
CA ASP A 267 13.52 -13.78 -10.17
C ASP A 267 12.92 -12.57 -9.42
N ILE A 268 11.68 -12.69 -8.92
CA ILE A 268 11.01 -11.66 -8.10
C ILE A 268 11.81 -11.37 -6.83
N TYR A 269 12.25 -12.42 -6.12
CA TYR A 269 13.01 -12.27 -4.88
C TYR A 269 14.40 -11.67 -5.14
N ALA A 270 15.11 -12.13 -6.17
CA ALA A 270 16.43 -11.62 -6.54
C ALA A 270 16.38 -10.14 -6.98
N ALA A 271 15.36 -9.75 -7.77
CA ALA A 271 15.14 -8.35 -8.12
C ALA A 271 14.84 -7.48 -6.90
N GLY A 272 14.03 -7.99 -5.96
CA GLY A 272 13.77 -7.33 -4.68
C GLY A 272 15.03 -7.12 -3.84
N VAL A 273 15.86 -8.17 -3.67
CA VAL A 273 17.13 -8.08 -2.94
C VAL A 273 18.10 -7.11 -3.61
N ALA A 274 18.16 -7.08 -4.95
CA ALA A 274 19.01 -6.16 -5.69
C ALA A 274 18.60 -4.69 -5.45
N GLN A 275 17.29 -4.38 -5.52
CA GLN A 275 16.79 -3.03 -5.25
C GLN A 275 16.96 -2.65 -3.78
N ALA A 276 16.61 -3.51 -2.82
CA ALA A 276 16.81 -3.22 -1.39
C ALA A 276 18.30 -3.04 -1.02
N THR A 277 19.21 -3.68 -1.77
CA THR A 277 20.66 -3.43 -1.64
C THR A 277 21.04 -2.04 -2.18
N ALA A 278 20.46 -1.62 -3.31
CA ALA A 278 20.65 -0.27 -3.85
C ALA A 278 20.08 0.80 -2.91
N ASP A 279 18.91 0.58 -2.30
CA ASP A 279 18.31 1.46 -1.30
C ASP A 279 19.25 1.65 -0.09
N ARG A 280 19.81 0.54 0.43
CA ARG A 280 20.81 0.56 1.52
C ARG A 280 22.10 1.28 1.11
N GLN A 281 22.55 1.12 -0.13
CA GLN A 281 23.73 1.83 -0.67
C GLN A 281 23.48 3.34 -0.80
N ALA A 282 22.30 3.74 -1.26
CA ALA A 282 21.89 5.15 -1.32
C ALA A 282 21.83 5.80 0.07
N LEU A 283 21.42 5.06 1.10
CA LEU A 283 21.47 5.51 2.49
C LEU A 283 22.91 5.70 3.00
N LEU A 284 23.79 4.72 2.73
CA LEU A 284 25.21 4.79 3.12
C LEU A 284 25.92 5.96 2.44
N ALA A 285 25.60 6.25 1.17
CA ALA A 285 26.09 7.40 0.41
C ALA A 285 25.54 8.76 0.89
N GLN A 286 24.69 8.79 1.93
CA GLN A 286 24.25 9.99 2.65
C GLN A 286 24.90 10.12 4.05
N GLY A 287 25.88 9.27 4.38
CA GLY A 287 26.48 9.22 5.73
C GLY A 287 25.56 8.63 6.81
N ARG A 288 24.46 7.99 6.40
CA ARG A 288 23.46 7.37 7.28
C ARG A 288 23.60 5.85 7.26
N ALA A 289 23.25 5.21 8.37
CA ALA A 289 23.24 3.75 8.49
C ALA A 289 21.96 3.26 9.17
N ARG A 290 21.58 2.03 8.86
CA ARG A 290 20.50 1.29 9.52
C ARG A 290 20.87 -0.17 9.71
N ASN A 291 20.19 -0.82 10.64
CA ASN A 291 20.31 -2.25 10.88
C ASN A 291 19.83 -3.08 9.68
N GLU A 292 20.17 -4.37 9.65
CA GLU A 292 19.62 -5.29 8.64
C GLU A 292 18.12 -5.47 8.88
N LEU A 293 17.33 -5.31 7.81
CA LEU A 293 15.87 -5.36 7.88
C LEU A 293 15.37 -6.78 7.62
N PRO A 294 14.30 -7.24 8.29
CA PRO A 294 13.63 -8.49 7.94
C PRO A 294 13.03 -8.38 6.53
N TYR A 295 12.76 -9.55 5.92
CA TYR A 295 12.30 -9.66 4.53
C TYR A 295 13.25 -8.92 3.56
N PRO A 296 14.49 -9.40 3.33
CA PRO A 296 15.54 -8.65 2.64
C PRO A 296 15.25 -8.37 1.14
N ALA A 297 14.17 -8.93 0.59
CA ALA A 297 13.70 -8.62 -0.76
C ALA A 297 12.68 -7.46 -0.83
N LEU A 298 12.18 -6.96 0.31
CA LEU A 298 11.35 -5.76 0.36
C LEU A 298 12.23 -4.51 0.28
N THR A 299 11.93 -3.68 -0.71
CA THR A 299 12.52 -2.35 -0.92
C THR A 299 11.99 -1.34 0.09
N ASP A 300 12.62 -0.17 0.17
CA ASP A 300 12.18 0.89 1.07
C ASP A 300 10.77 1.41 0.69
N HIS A 301 10.51 1.59 -0.61
CA HIS A 301 9.18 1.97 -1.11
C HIS A 301 8.09 0.95 -0.74
N GLU A 302 8.35 -0.35 -0.86
CA GLU A 302 7.39 -1.39 -0.48
C GLU A 302 7.12 -1.41 1.05
N ARG A 303 8.12 -1.07 1.87
CA ARG A 303 7.98 -0.95 3.33
C ARG A 303 7.15 0.28 3.70
N GLU A 304 7.35 1.40 3.03
CA GLU A 304 6.53 2.62 3.17
C GLU A 304 5.07 2.36 2.77
N LEU A 305 4.83 1.68 1.64
CA LEU A 305 3.50 1.32 1.16
C LEU A 305 2.78 0.41 2.17
N LEU A 306 3.47 -0.62 2.68
CA LEU A 306 2.95 -1.49 3.74
C LEU A 306 2.64 -0.71 5.02
N ALA A 307 3.52 0.20 5.44
CA ALA A 307 3.32 1.01 6.64
C ALA A 307 2.14 1.98 6.52
N LEU A 308 1.94 2.58 5.34
CA LEU A 308 0.79 3.42 5.01
C LEU A 308 -0.52 2.63 5.17
N TYR A 309 -0.66 1.48 4.49
CA TYR A 309 -1.90 0.71 4.54
C TYR A 309 -2.13 0.02 5.90
N ILE A 310 -1.11 -0.62 6.49
CA ILE A 310 -1.23 -1.26 7.81
C ILE A 310 -1.56 -0.20 8.86
N GLY A 311 -0.85 0.93 8.87
CA GLY A 311 -1.09 2.03 9.80
C GLY A 311 -2.53 2.56 9.67
N GLY A 312 -2.98 2.86 8.45
CA GLY A 312 -4.32 3.41 8.22
C GLY A 312 -5.45 2.44 8.57
N ILE A 313 -5.37 1.18 8.11
CA ILE A 313 -6.41 0.17 8.35
C ILE A 313 -6.54 -0.12 9.85
N TYR A 314 -5.43 -0.42 10.53
CA TYR A 314 -5.48 -0.81 11.93
C TYR A 314 -5.79 0.35 12.88
N TRP A 315 -5.26 1.56 12.59
CA TRP A 315 -5.65 2.74 13.35
C TRP A 315 -7.15 3.05 13.22
N ARG A 316 -7.76 2.76 12.07
CA ARG A 316 -9.22 2.84 11.94
C ARG A 316 -9.94 1.76 12.75
N MET A 317 -9.50 0.49 12.66
CA MET A 317 -10.11 -0.63 13.38
C MET A 317 -10.13 -0.47 14.92
N ARG A 318 -9.20 0.31 15.49
CA ARG A 318 -9.20 0.66 16.94
C ARG A 318 -10.53 1.31 17.37
N GLY A 319 -11.19 2.02 16.44
CA GLY A 319 -12.45 2.75 16.60
C GLY A 319 -13.69 1.96 16.16
N GLU A 320 -13.66 0.63 16.32
CA GLU A 320 -14.69 -0.31 15.84
C GLU A 320 -14.69 -0.48 14.30
N ALA A 321 -15.48 -1.44 13.79
CA ALA A 321 -15.57 -1.89 12.38
C ALA A 321 -14.51 -2.89 11.88
N LEU A 322 -14.77 -3.39 10.67
CA LEU A 322 -14.02 -4.39 9.88
C LEU A 322 -13.99 -5.81 10.47
N LEU A 323 -13.77 -5.97 11.78
CA LEU A 323 -13.66 -7.28 12.44
C LEU A 323 -14.48 -7.36 13.74
N ALA A 324 -15.09 -8.53 13.97
CA ALA A 324 -15.90 -8.79 15.15
C ALA A 324 -14.99 -9.11 16.35
N TYR A 325 -14.70 -8.13 17.20
CA TYR A 325 -13.96 -8.38 18.45
C TYR A 325 -14.83 -8.14 19.71
N PRO A 326 -15.06 -9.17 20.55
CA PRO A 326 -16.12 -9.16 21.57
C PRO A 326 -15.80 -8.34 22.83
N ASP A 327 -14.54 -7.94 23.03
CA ASP A 327 -14.06 -7.39 24.31
C ASP A 327 -13.69 -5.91 24.28
N SER A 328 -13.63 -5.33 25.49
CA SER A 328 -13.60 -3.89 25.79
C SER A 328 -12.69 -3.02 24.90
N GLY A 329 -13.14 -1.79 24.63
CA GLY A 329 -12.45 -0.86 23.72
C GLY A 329 -10.98 -0.52 24.08
N LEU A 330 -10.54 -0.70 25.34
CA LEU A 330 -9.12 -0.57 25.68
C LEU A 330 -8.29 -1.73 25.12
N LEU A 331 -8.78 -2.96 25.22
CA LEU A 331 -8.11 -4.13 24.64
C LEU A 331 -8.07 -4.02 23.10
N ARG A 332 -9.15 -3.53 22.49
CA ARG A 332 -9.19 -3.26 21.04
C ARG A 332 -8.11 -2.25 20.60
N ARG A 333 -7.94 -1.15 21.34
CA ARG A 333 -6.88 -0.15 21.07
C ARG A 333 -5.47 -0.71 21.31
N LEU A 334 -5.28 -1.48 22.38
CA LEU A 334 -4.02 -2.18 22.63
C LEU A 334 -3.66 -3.05 21.41
N ILE A 335 -4.59 -3.89 20.99
CA ILE A 335 -4.38 -4.87 19.92
C ILE A 335 -4.17 -4.20 18.55
N TYR A 336 -4.99 -3.21 18.18
CA TYR A 336 -4.93 -2.57 16.85
C TYR A 336 -4.05 -1.32 16.76
N VAL A 337 -3.43 -0.87 17.86
CA VAL A 337 -2.37 0.16 17.80
C VAL A 337 -1.00 -0.46 18.14
N GLN A 338 -0.87 -1.20 19.25
CA GLN A 338 0.45 -1.66 19.68
C GLN A 338 1.11 -2.60 18.67
N TYR A 339 0.45 -3.69 18.26
CA TYR A 339 1.11 -4.69 17.43
C TYR A 339 1.30 -4.23 15.97
N PRO A 340 0.33 -3.59 15.29
CA PRO A 340 0.52 -3.09 13.93
C PRO A 340 1.68 -2.09 13.85
N TYR A 341 1.79 -1.14 14.79
CA TYR A 341 2.91 -0.19 14.82
C TYR A 341 4.23 -0.83 15.26
N GLN A 342 4.19 -1.88 16.09
CA GLN A 342 5.39 -2.67 16.37
C GLN A 342 5.87 -3.40 15.11
N VAL A 343 4.99 -4.04 14.34
CA VAL A 343 5.37 -4.71 13.09
C VAL A 343 5.85 -3.71 12.04
N ILE A 344 5.22 -2.53 11.90
CA ILE A 344 5.73 -1.44 11.05
C ILE A 344 7.17 -1.08 11.43
N ALA A 345 7.44 -0.92 12.73
CA ALA A 345 8.76 -0.58 13.23
C ALA A 345 9.77 -1.73 13.01
N ASP A 346 9.35 -2.98 13.21
CA ASP A 346 10.19 -4.17 12.99
C ASP A 346 10.56 -4.31 11.49
N ILE A 347 9.65 -4.01 10.56
CA ILE A 347 9.93 -4.08 9.11
C ILE A 347 10.70 -2.86 8.56
N THR A 348 10.89 -1.79 9.32
CA THR A 348 11.55 -0.56 8.85
C THR A 348 12.83 -0.20 9.61
N GLY A 349 12.95 -0.58 10.88
CA GLY A 349 14.14 -0.39 11.73
C GLY A 349 14.58 -1.62 12.53
N ALA A 350 13.87 -2.75 12.42
CA ALA A 350 14.17 -4.00 13.14
C ALA A 350 14.36 -3.78 14.65
N ALA A 351 15.55 -4.06 15.18
CA ALA A 351 15.87 -3.89 16.61
C ALA A 351 15.66 -2.44 17.12
N ASP A 352 15.71 -1.44 16.23
CA ASP A 352 15.45 -0.05 16.58
C ASP A 352 13.97 0.27 16.78
N GLY A 353 13.10 -0.56 16.20
CA GLY A 353 11.65 -0.46 16.34
C GLY A 353 11.11 -0.97 17.68
N ALA A 354 11.92 -1.69 18.46
CA ALA A 354 11.48 -2.42 19.65
C ALA A 354 10.84 -1.50 20.72
N GLY A 355 9.54 -1.68 20.95
CA GLY A 355 8.74 -0.95 21.94
C GLY A 355 7.96 0.24 21.39
N LEU A 356 8.23 0.71 20.17
CA LEU A 356 7.60 1.94 19.64
C LEU A 356 6.08 1.82 19.49
N GLY A 357 5.57 0.63 19.12
CA GLY A 357 4.12 0.40 19.08
C GLY A 357 3.45 0.58 20.44
N ARG A 358 4.14 0.20 21.53
CA ARG A 358 3.66 0.42 22.90
C ARG A 358 3.74 1.89 23.28
N ASP A 359 4.83 2.57 22.93
CA ASP A 359 5.05 3.97 23.25
C ASP A 359 3.99 4.87 22.57
N ILE A 360 3.62 4.57 21.31
CA ILE A 360 2.50 5.19 20.57
C ILE A 360 1.15 4.88 21.25
N PHE A 361 0.88 3.61 21.58
CA PHE A 361 -0.36 3.20 22.23
C PHE A 361 -0.58 3.88 23.61
N VAL A 362 0.47 4.02 24.41
CA VAL A 362 0.39 4.66 25.73
C VAL A 362 -0.07 6.11 25.60
N HIS A 363 0.43 6.87 24.63
CA HIS A 363 0.00 8.26 24.42
C HIS A 363 -1.32 8.40 23.67
N GLU A 364 -1.64 7.51 22.72
CA GLU A 364 -2.96 7.47 22.07
C GLU A 364 -4.09 7.34 23.11
N THR A 365 -3.89 6.46 24.10
CA THR A 365 -4.87 6.22 25.16
C THR A 365 -4.84 7.27 26.28
N TRP A 366 -3.75 8.01 26.46
CA TRP A 366 -3.64 9.04 27.49
C TRP A 366 -4.39 10.31 27.08
N GLY A 367 -5.50 10.57 27.77
CA GLY A 367 -6.30 11.77 27.56
C GLY A 367 -7.38 11.61 26.49
N TYR A 368 -7.60 10.41 25.94
CA TYR A 368 -8.69 10.14 24.96
C TYR A 368 -10.05 10.71 25.39
N ALA A 369 -10.35 10.76 26.70
CA ALA A 369 -11.59 11.31 27.24
C ALA A 369 -11.73 12.83 27.13
N ASP A 370 -10.62 13.53 26.87
CA ASP A 370 -10.50 14.99 26.82
C ASP A 370 -10.44 15.50 25.36
N TRP A 371 -10.21 14.62 24.37
CA TRP A 371 -10.12 14.95 22.94
C TRP A 371 -11.30 14.37 22.16
N MET A 372 -12.26 15.23 21.84
CA MET A 372 -13.42 14.89 20.99
C MET A 372 -13.04 14.82 19.50
N ASP A 373 -13.86 14.13 18.70
CA ASP A 373 -13.80 14.23 17.24
C ASP A 373 -14.22 15.63 16.75
N ILE A 374 -13.75 16.00 15.56
CA ILE A 374 -14.10 17.27 14.88
C ILE A 374 -15.63 17.44 14.81
N GLY A 375 -16.10 18.64 15.14
CA GLY A 375 -17.51 19.05 15.07
C GLY A 375 -18.33 18.75 16.33
N HIS A 376 -17.75 18.17 17.38
CA HIS A 376 -18.50 17.80 18.60
C HIS A 376 -18.36 18.78 19.77
N ASN A 377 -17.38 19.68 19.76
CA ASN A 377 -17.17 20.65 20.85
C ASN A 377 -18.07 21.90 20.69
N PRO A 378 -19.06 22.15 21.58
CA PRO A 378 -19.95 23.30 21.43
C PRO A 378 -19.21 24.62 21.60
N GLY A 379 -19.12 25.40 20.52
CA GLY A 379 -18.40 26.68 20.49
C GLY A 379 -17.05 26.64 19.76
N ASN A 380 -16.53 25.45 19.45
CA ASN A 380 -15.43 25.30 18.49
C ASN A 380 -15.96 25.33 17.05
N ASP A 381 -15.06 25.64 16.11
CA ASP A 381 -15.27 25.43 14.69
C ASP A 381 -14.25 24.44 14.11
N LYS A 382 -14.39 24.13 12.81
CA LYS A 382 -13.51 23.19 12.11
C LYS A 382 -12.03 23.63 12.05
N TYR A 383 -11.71 24.91 12.29
CA TYR A 383 -10.34 25.39 12.33
C TYR A 383 -9.71 25.17 13.70
N SER A 384 -10.46 25.42 14.78
CA SER A 384 -10.09 25.02 16.14
C SER A 384 -9.83 23.52 16.20
N ASP A 385 -10.78 22.73 15.72
CA ASP A 385 -10.70 21.27 15.80
C ASP A 385 -9.54 20.70 14.96
N MET A 386 -9.19 21.32 13.83
CA MET A 386 -7.99 20.95 13.05
C MET A 386 -6.70 21.16 13.84
N VAL A 387 -6.59 22.29 14.56
CA VAL A 387 -5.42 22.57 15.41
C VAL A 387 -5.38 21.65 16.63
N ASP A 388 -6.52 21.45 17.30
CA ASP A 388 -6.63 20.56 18.47
C ASP A 388 -6.27 19.10 18.10
N MET A 389 -6.68 18.63 16.92
CA MET A 389 -6.32 17.31 16.41
C MET A 389 -4.86 17.20 15.98
N ALA A 390 -4.24 18.27 15.45
CA ALA A 390 -2.78 18.29 15.24
C ALA A 390 -2.00 18.25 16.56
N ILE A 391 -2.47 18.94 17.61
CA ILE A 391 -1.91 18.86 18.97
C ILE A 391 -2.02 17.43 19.53
N ARG A 392 -3.17 16.76 19.36
CA ARG A 392 -3.33 15.35 19.73
C ARG A 392 -2.36 14.44 18.95
N GLY A 393 -2.17 14.71 17.67
CA GLY A 393 -1.19 14.05 16.81
C GLY A 393 0.24 14.17 17.33
N LYS A 394 0.67 15.39 17.70
CA LYS A 394 1.95 15.65 18.37
C LYS A 394 2.08 14.86 19.68
N ARG A 395 1.07 14.95 20.56
CA ARG A 395 1.08 14.28 21.87
C ARG A 395 1.15 12.75 21.79
N THR A 396 0.64 12.16 20.71
CA THR A 396 0.77 10.72 20.42
C THR A 396 2.24 10.28 20.31
N LEU A 397 3.15 11.21 20.05
CA LEU A 397 4.58 10.97 19.84
C LEU A 397 5.46 11.26 21.05
N ASP A 398 4.92 11.80 22.15
CA ASP A 398 5.70 12.33 23.28
C ASP A 398 6.64 11.28 23.95
N LEU A 399 6.38 9.97 23.80
CA LEU A 399 7.35 8.91 24.13
C LEU A 399 8.18 8.45 22.92
N ALA A 400 7.51 8.14 21.80
CA ALA A 400 8.15 7.50 20.65
C ALA A 400 9.22 8.38 19.97
N ALA A 401 8.96 9.69 19.81
CA ALA A 401 9.90 10.59 19.16
C ALA A 401 11.14 10.87 20.03
N PRO A 402 11.04 11.20 21.34
CA PRO A 402 12.24 11.33 22.19
C PRO A 402 13.03 10.01 22.30
N HIS A 403 12.36 8.85 22.31
CA HIS A 403 13.01 7.55 22.32
C HIS A 403 13.84 7.30 21.05
N LEU A 404 13.31 7.62 19.88
CA LEU A 404 14.03 7.54 18.60
C LEU A 404 15.16 8.57 18.49
N ALA A 405 14.89 9.83 18.85
CA ALA A 405 15.91 10.89 18.83
C ALA A 405 17.09 10.55 19.77
N GLY A 406 16.82 9.94 20.93
CA GLY A 406 17.85 9.43 21.84
C GLY A 406 18.70 8.27 21.28
N ARG A 407 18.24 7.60 20.22
CA ARG A 407 19.00 6.61 19.43
C ARG A 407 19.70 7.23 18.20
N GLY A 408 19.56 8.54 17.97
CA GLY A 408 20.16 9.26 16.84
C GLY A 408 19.30 9.34 15.58
N TYR A 409 18.01 8.98 15.65
CA TYR A 409 17.11 9.06 14.51
C TYR A 409 16.61 10.49 14.26
N ASP A 410 16.37 10.78 12.98
CA ASP A 410 15.73 12.02 12.53
C ASP A 410 14.20 11.86 12.58
N THR A 411 13.60 12.43 13.62
CA THR A 411 12.17 12.27 13.92
C THR A 411 11.26 13.24 13.18
N ALA A 412 11.79 14.06 12.27
CA ALA A 412 11.01 15.04 11.53
C ALA A 412 9.88 14.40 10.69
N TYR A 413 10.11 13.22 10.10
CA TYR A 413 9.06 12.46 9.40
C TYR A 413 7.99 11.92 10.35
N LEU A 414 8.37 11.38 11.50
CA LEU A 414 7.41 10.91 12.51
C LEU A 414 6.53 12.06 13.02
N TYR A 415 7.11 13.23 13.30
CA TYR A 415 6.34 14.43 13.65
C TYR A 415 5.43 14.88 12.50
N ALA A 416 5.90 14.91 11.25
CA ALA A 416 5.07 15.25 10.09
C ALA A 416 3.86 14.31 9.95
N GLY A 417 4.05 13.01 10.19
CA GLY A 417 2.98 12.00 10.18
C GLY A 417 1.98 12.16 11.31
N GLY A 418 2.44 12.41 12.54
CA GLY A 418 1.56 12.66 13.69
C GLY A 418 0.75 13.95 13.53
N LEU A 419 1.40 15.05 13.13
CA LEU A 419 0.77 16.37 12.96
C LEU A 419 -0.28 16.39 11.82
N GLN A 420 -0.18 15.48 10.85
CA GLN A 420 -1.18 15.30 9.80
C GLN A 420 -2.56 14.84 10.33
N MET A 421 -2.70 14.43 11.60
CA MET A 421 -3.99 14.13 12.23
C MET A 421 -5.02 15.26 12.07
N GLY A 422 -4.61 16.53 12.20
CA GLY A 422 -5.47 17.69 11.96
C GLY A 422 -5.95 17.77 10.49
N PRO A 423 -5.04 17.93 9.51
CA PRO A 423 -5.34 17.88 8.08
C PRO A 423 -6.19 16.68 7.65
N CYS A 424 -5.91 15.48 8.16
CA CYS A 424 -6.64 14.25 7.84
C CYS A 424 -8.12 14.34 8.20
N TYR A 425 -8.44 14.76 9.42
CA TYR A 425 -9.83 14.93 9.82
C TYR A 425 -10.50 16.11 9.09
N TYR A 426 -9.79 17.22 8.85
CA TYR A 426 -10.33 18.34 8.06
C TYR A 426 -10.69 17.90 6.63
N TYR A 427 -9.81 17.13 5.98
CA TYR A 427 -10.02 16.60 4.64
C TYR A 427 -11.18 15.58 4.59
N GLY A 428 -11.31 14.75 5.63
CA GLY A 428 -12.45 13.83 5.78
C GLY A 428 -13.80 14.57 5.88
N TRP A 429 -13.87 15.64 6.68
CA TRP A 429 -15.11 16.40 6.89
C TRP A 429 -15.52 17.32 5.74
N ASP A 430 -14.57 17.97 5.07
CA ASP A 430 -14.87 19.02 4.09
C ASP A 430 -14.87 18.47 2.63
N PRO A 431 -13.74 18.04 2.03
CA PRO A 431 -13.69 17.35 0.74
C PRO A 431 -14.52 16.06 0.60
N LEU A 432 -14.46 15.13 1.56
CA LEU A 432 -15.00 13.77 1.37
C LEU A 432 -16.47 13.61 1.79
N TRP A 433 -16.99 14.50 2.63
CA TRP A 433 -18.32 14.35 3.23
C TRP A 433 -19.34 15.44 2.87
N ASP A 434 -18.92 16.72 2.91
CA ASP A 434 -19.69 17.98 2.68
C ASP A 434 -21.12 18.15 3.26
N GLY A 435 -21.61 17.19 4.03
CA GLY A 435 -22.75 17.34 4.94
C GLY A 435 -24.14 17.32 4.28
N SER A 436 -24.23 17.18 2.95
CA SER A 436 -25.49 17.01 2.22
C SER A 436 -25.41 15.79 1.30
N PRO A 437 -26.43 14.92 1.21
CA PRO A 437 -26.43 13.84 0.24
C PRO A 437 -26.33 14.38 -1.20
N PRO A 438 -25.50 13.78 -2.08
CA PRO A 438 -24.68 12.60 -1.85
C PRO A 438 -23.33 12.89 -1.17
N ARG A 439 -22.93 12.02 -0.22
CA ARG A 439 -21.55 11.95 0.30
C ARG A 439 -20.60 11.79 -0.89
N ARG A 440 -19.45 12.48 -0.90
CA ARG A 440 -18.49 12.39 -2.02
C ARG A 440 -17.71 11.08 -2.02
N PHE A 441 -17.39 10.54 -0.84
CA PHE A 441 -16.74 9.25 -0.70
C PHE A 441 -17.40 8.38 0.37
N GLN A 442 -17.63 7.11 0.02
CA GLN A 442 -17.97 6.05 0.95
C GLN A 442 -17.38 4.74 0.40
N LEU A 443 -16.77 3.94 1.28
CA LEU A 443 -16.34 2.59 0.94
C LEU A 443 -17.57 1.64 1.00
N GLY A 444 -17.93 1.03 -0.13
CA GLY A 444 -19.06 0.12 -0.25
C GLY A 444 -20.46 0.76 -0.17
N PRO A 445 -21.53 -0.03 -0.43
CA PRO A 445 -22.87 0.31 0.06
C PRO A 445 -22.90 0.24 1.60
N VAL A 446 -24.07 0.49 2.23
CA VAL A 446 -24.22 0.26 3.68
C VAL A 446 -23.90 -1.20 3.99
N MET A 447 -22.80 -1.44 4.70
CA MET A 447 -22.31 -2.78 5.01
C MET A 447 -23.09 -3.41 6.17
N ALA A 448 -22.96 -4.72 6.35
CA ALA A 448 -23.46 -5.42 7.53
C ALA A 448 -22.34 -5.59 8.57
N ASP A 449 -22.70 -5.84 9.83
CA ASP A 449 -21.74 -6.24 10.86
C ASP A 449 -20.92 -7.48 10.42
N PRO A 450 -19.59 -7.52 10.66
CA PRO A 450 -18.79 -6.52 11.39
C PRO A 450 -18.18 -5.41 10.51
N TYR A 451 -18.46 -5.38 9.21
CA TYR A 451 -17.78 -4.52 8.23
C TYR A 451 -18.30 -3.07 8.21
N ILE A 452 -19.54 -2.85 8.66
CA ILE A 452 -20.19 -1.53 8.81
C ILE A 452 -19.32 -0.53 9.59
N TRP A 453 -19.43 0.75 9.24
CA TRP A 453 -18.64 1.88 9.73
C TRP A 453 -17.16 1.94 9.35
N PHE A 454 -16.58 0.99 8.59
CA PHE A 454 -15.12 1.00 8.39
C PHE A 454 -14.59 2.28 7.71
N LEU A 455 -15.13 2.69 6.55
CA LEU A 455 -14.83 3.98 5.89
C LEU A 455 -16.10 4.66 5.37
N GLU A 456 -17.12 4.76 6.23
CA GLU A 456 -18.46 5.25 5.89
C GLU A 456 -18.74 6.70 6.32
N CYS A 457 -17.88 7.31 7.13
CA CYS A 457 -18.10 8.64 7.74
C CYS A 457 -16.81 9.48 7.82
N PRO A 458 -16.89 10.81 8.00
CA PRO A 458 -15.72 11.69 7.88
C PRO A 458 -14.69 11.44 8.99
N THR A 459 -15.15 11.10 10.20
CA THR A 459 -14.31 10.62 11.31
C THR A 459 -13.53 9.38 10.89
N SER A 460 -14.17 8.39 10.25
CA SER A 460 -13.47 7.17 9.81
C SER A 460 -12.42 7.44 8.73
N HIS A 461 -12.67 8.38 7.81
CA HIS A 461 -11.67 8.82 6.82
C HIS A 461 -10.50 9.54 7.50
N GLY A 462 -10.79 10.41 8.48
CA GLY A 462 -9.79 11.10 9.29
C GLY A 462 -8.92 10.15 10.11
N GLU A 463 -9.51 9.13 10.74
CA GLU A 463 -8.78 8.08 11.46
C GLU A 463 -7.87 7.29 10.53
N PHE A 464 -8.37 6.79 9.40
CA PHE A 464 -7.56 6.03 8.45
C PHE A 464 -6.38 6.86 7.91
N CYS A 465 -6.65 8.10 7.50
CA CYS A 465 -5.60 9.02 7.03
C CYS A 465 -4.56 9.29 8.14
N THR A 466 -5.01 9.48 9.39
CA THR A 466 -4.11 9.68 10.55
C THR A 466 -3.20 8.49 10.75
N GLY A 467 -3.76 7.28 10.72
CA GLY A 467 -2.98 6.05 10.88
C GLY A 467 -1.98 5.84 9.75
N ALA A 468 -2.39 6.11 8.53
CA ALA A 468 -1.57 6.00 7.33
C ALA A 468 -0.40 7.01 7.35
N ALA A 469 -0.67 8.27 7.71
CA ALA A 469 0.35 9.30 7.86
C ALA A 469 1.33 8.98 9.00
N LEU A 470 0.84 8.51 10.15
CA LEU A 470 1.68 8.12 11.28
C LEU A 470 2.53 6.88 10.97
N GLY A 471 1.97 5.88 10.28
CA GLY A 471 2.68 4.68 9.84
C GLY A 471 3.79 5.01 8.83
N LEU A 472 3.48 5.85 7.84
CA LEU A 472 4.45 6.33 6.84
C LEU A 472 5.56 7.19 7.48
N GLY A 473 5.20 8.10 8.40
CA GLY A 473 6.17 8.93 9.12
C GLY A 473 7.13 8.10 9.99
N LEU A 474 6.62 7.07 10.66
CA LEU A 474 7.43 6.10 11.41
C LEU A 474 8.37 5.31 10.48
N ALA A 475 7.83 4.80 9.36
CA ALA A 475 8.62 4.06 8.38
C ALA A 475 9.76 4.91 7.80
N ARG A 476 9.47 6.14 7.36
CA ARG A 476 10.49 7.08 6.83
C ARG A 476 11.55 7.42 7.87
N THR A 477 11.16 7.74 9.11
CA THR A 477 12.13 7.97 10.19
C THR A 477 13.08 6.80 10.38
N LEU A 478 12.59 5.55 10.39
CA LEU A 478 13.42 4.36 10.61
C LEU A 478 14.25 3.97 9.37
N LEU A 479 13.67 4.04 8.16
CA LEU A 479 14.38 3.75 6.90
C LEU A 479 15.49 4.77 6.62
N HIS A 480 15.31 6.04 7.00
CA HIS A 480 16.35 7.06 6.94
C HIS A 480 17.48 6.85 7.95
N GLY A 481 17.40 5.85 8.84
CA GLY A 481 18.50 5.44 9.71
C GLY A 481 19.02 6.56 10.64
N THR A 482 20.23 6.37 11.12
CA THR A 482 20.94 7.31 12.00
C THR A 482 22.25 7.79 11.37
N PRO A 483 22.73 9.00 11.70
CA PRO A 483 24.10 9.41 11.39
C PRO A 483 25.10 8.54 12.17
N GLY A 484 26.19 8.11 11.53
CA GLY A 484 27.31 7.45 12.23
C GLY A 484 27.61 6.01 11.85
N GLY A 485 27.18 5.54 10.68
CA GLY A 485 27.93 4.47 10.01
C GLY A 485 29.33 4.95 9.64
N GLU A 486 30.29 4.02 9.47
CA GLU A 486 31.46 4.30 8.63
C GLU A 486 30.92 4.62 7.23
N CYS A 487 30.88 5.90 6.87
CA CYS A 487 30.39 6.28 5.56
C CYS A 487 31.37 5.77 4.50
N LEU A 488 30.84 4.94 3.60
CA LEU A 488 31.61 4.33 2.52
C LEU A 488 31.63 5.30 1.34
N PRO A 489 32.79 5.92 1.02
CA PRO A 489 32.86 6.94 -0.02
C PRO A 489 32.47 6.37 -1.39
N SER A 490 31.45 6.98 -2.00
CA SER A 490 30.78 6.51 -3.21
C SER A 490 31.53 6.88 -4.50
N CYS A 491 32.81 6.52 -4.57
CA CYS A 491 33.74 6.97 -5.62
C CYS A 491 33.88 6.01 -6.81
N THR A 492 32.95 5.05 -6.95
CA THR A 492 32.99 4.10 -8.06
C THR A 492 32.60 4.81 -9.37
N GLY A 493 33.59 5.11 -10.20
CA GLY A 493 33.40 5.78 -11.49
C GLY A 493 33.57 7.31 -11.46
N LEU A 494 33.99 7.89 -10.34
CA LEU A 494 34.25 9.32 -10.19
C LEU A 494 35.76 9.58 -10.02
N GLU A 495 36.27 10.63 -10.65
CA GLU A 495 37.68 11.06 -10.61
C GLU A 495 37.88 12.25 -9.66
N CYS A 496 36.94 13.19 -9.64
CA CYS A 496 36.87 14.28 -8.67
C CYS A 496 35.40 14.57 -8.26
N GLY A 497 35.20 15.35 -7.18
CA GLY A 497 33.87 15.66 -6.65
C GLY A 497 33.55 15.00 -5.31
N ALA A 498 32.39 15.31 -4.73
CA ALA A 498 32.00 14.85 -3.39
C ALA A 498 31.79 13.33 -3.32
N ASP A 499 32.20 12.71 -2.22
CA ASP A 499 32.13 11.25 -2.01
C ASP A 499 30.85 10.73 -1.34
N GLY A 500 29.88 11.61 -1.06
CA GLY A 500 28.67 11.30 -0.28
C GLY A 500 28.87 11.27 1.25
N CYS A 501 30.12 11.31 1.71
CA CYS A 501 30.52 11.19 3.11
C CYS A 501 31.04 12.49 3.74
N GLY A 502 30.98 13.60 3.00
CA GLY A 502 31.59 14.87 3.38
C GLY A 502 33.09 14.96 3.08
N GLY A 503 33.65 13.97 2.38
CA GLY A 503 34.96 14.01 1.75
C GLY A 503 34.87 14.23 0.23
N SER A 504 35.87 13.76 -0.51
CA SER A 504 35.99 13.93 -1.95
C SER A 504 36.64 12.70 -2.59
N CYS A 505 36.15 12.29 -3.76
CA CYS A 505 36.66 11.15 -4.52
C CYS A 505 38.02 11.40 -5.18
N GLY A 506 38.38 12.67 -5.33
CA GLY A 506 39.68 13.12 -5.82
C GLY A 506 39.66 14.62 -6.05
N ALA A 507 40.75 15.13 -6.62
CA ALA A 507 40.86 16.50 -7.10
C ALA A 507 41.40 16.46 -8.53
N CYS A 508 40.80 17.24 -9.41
CA CYS A 508 41.19 17.34 -10.81
C CYS A 508 42.54 18.08 -10.93
N ASP A 509 43.29 17.87 -12.02
CA ASP A 509 44.64 18.47 -12.17
C ASP A 509 44.56 19.98 -12.46
N SER A 510 45.70 20.68 -12.38
CA SER A 510 45.73 22.13 -12.58
C SER A 510 45.34 22.53 -14.01
N GLY A 511 44.18 23.15 -14.15
CA GLY A 511 43.57 23.51 -15.44
C GLY A 511 42.36 22.64 -15.81
N GLU A 512 41.87 21.79 -14.90
CA GLU A 512 40.65 20.99 -15.06
C GLU A 512 39.60 21.36 -13.99
N ASP A 513 38.32 21.31 -14.36
CA ASP A 513 37.18 21.47 -13.47
C ASP A 513 36.44 20.13 -13.27
N CYS A 514 35.81 19.98 -12.10
CA CYS A 514 35.02 18.79 -11.77
C CYS A 514 33.63 18.86 -12.43
N MET A 515 33.49 18.20 -13.58
CA MET A 515 32.24 18.17 -14.36
C MET A 515 31.62 16.77 -14.28
N GLN A 516 30.43 16.67 -13.67
CA GLN A 516 29.68 15.41 -13.49
C GLN A 516 30.46 14.24 -12.86
N GLY A 517 31.51 14.55 -12.09
CA GLY A 517 32.37 13.54 -11.45
C GLY A 517 33.67 13.23 -12.20
N HIS A 518 33.87 13.83 -13.38
CA HIS A 518 35.07 13.68 -14.20
C HIS A 518 35.91 14.94 -14.22
N CYS A 519 37.21 14.77 -14.46
CA CYS A 519 38.13 15.87 -14.71
C CYS A 519 37.96 16.35 -16.15
N GLU A 520 37.36 17.53 -16.36
CA GLU A 520 37.27 18.13 -17.70
C GLU A 520 38.21 19.33 -17.79
N ALA A 521 39.07 19.37 -18.81
CA ALA A 521 39.93 20.52 -19.06
C ALA A 521 39.10 21.80 -19.18
N GLN A 522 39.45 22.81 -18.38
CA GLN A 522 38.83 24.12 -18.47
C GLN A 522 38.88 24.58 -19.92
N ALA A 523 37.72 24.95 -20.47
CA ALA A 523 37.63 25.61 -21.76
C ALA A 523 38.28 26.99 -21.64
N THR A 524 39.61 27.01 -21.69
CA THR A 524 40.41 28.22 -21.72
C THR A 524 39.98 29.00 -22.94
N ASP A 525 39.21 30.05 -22.70
CA ASP A 525 38.61 30.89 -23.73
C ASP A 525 39.73 31.62 -24.47
N ALA A 526 40.21 30.98 -25.53
CA ALA A 526 41.49 31.25 -26.15
C ALA A 526 41.41 32.44 -27.11
N GLY A 527 41.03 33.59 -26.57
CA GLY A 527 41.34 34.91 -27.11
C GLY A 527 40.21 35.57 -27.88
N GLU A 528 39.50 36.46 -27.19
CA GLU A 528 39.01 37.70 -27.81
C GLU A 528 39.61 38.93 -27.12
N VAL A 529 40.92 39.13 -27.30
CA VAL A 529 41.55 40.45 -27.10
C VAL A 529 41.24 41.30 -28.34
N GLY A 530 39.98 41.74 -28.43
CA GLY A 530 39.48 42.65 -29.46
C GLY A 530 39.83 44.10 -29.13
N ASP A 531 40.76 44.67 -29.90
CA ASP A 531 41.25 46.05 -29.76
C ASP A 531 40.15 47.10 -30.02
N VAL A 532 40.18 48.22 -29.27
CA VAL A 532 39.14 49.26 -29.34
C VAL A 532 39.54 50.33 -30.36
N GLY A 533 39.10 50.15 -31.61
CA GLY A 533 39.30 51.12 -32.70
C GLY A 533 38.01 51.84 -33.10
N GLU A 534 37.91 53.14 -32.81
CA GLU A 534 36.97 54.05 -33.46
C GLU A 534 37.41 54.30 -34.92
N ASP A 535 36.55 54.08 -35.94
CA ASP A 535 35.98 55.19 -36.75
C ASP A 535 35.03 54.77 -37.91
N ALA A 536 34.13 55.70 -38.23
CA ALA A 536 33.45 56.02 -39.49
C ALA A 536 33.21 55.00 -40.67
N THR A 537 31.90 54.84 -40.98
CA THR A 537 31.27 54.89 -42.33
C THR A 537 31.46 53.78 -43.39
N GLY A 538 30.35 53.07 -43.70
CA GLY A 538 29.72 53.11 -45.04
C GLY A 538 30.02 52.03 -46.10
N GLY A 539 28.96 51.34 -46.57
CA GLY A 539 28.75 51.15 -48.02
C GLY A 539 28.87 49.74 -48.66
N VAL A 540 27.69 49.16 -48.95
CA VAL A 540 27.27 48.43 -50.19
C VAL A 540 28.03 47.20 -50.76
N ASP A 541 27.21 46.18 -51.07
CA ASP A 541 27.23 45.26 -52.24
C ASP A 541 28.26 44.10 -52.42
N ARG A 542 27.70 42.87 -52.34
CA ARG A 542 27.69 41.79 -53.36
C ARG A 542 28.86 40.79 -53.59
N VAL A 543 28.41 39.51 -53.73
CA VAL A 543 28.83 38.44 -54.71
C VAL A 543 29.86 37.36 -54.31
N SER A 544 29.30 36.17 -53.98
CA SER A 544 29.54 34.81 -54.51
C SER A 544 30.85 34.00 -54.32
N THR A 545 30.66 32.66 -54.40
CA THR A 545 31.63 31.54 -54.60
C THR A 545 32.53 31.17 -53.39
N SER A 546 32.90 29.91 -53.12
CA SER A 546 32.52 28.57 -53.67
C SER A 546 33.12 27.43 -52.81
N ASP A 547 32.54 26.23 -52.91
CA ASP A 547 33.13 24.86 -52.77
C ASP A 547 34.06 24.45 -51.60
N GLY A 548 33.83 23.24 -51.04
CA GLY A 548 34.85 22.55 -50.22
C GLY A 548 34.37 21.46 -49.24
N SER A 549 33.97 20.28 -49.75
CA SER A 549 33.93 19.01 -48.97
C SER A 549 35.22 18.21 -49.27
N PRO A 550 35.72 17.25 -48.44
CA PRO A 550 35.02 15.97 -48.18
C PRO A 550 35.33 15.23 -46.85
N GLY A 551 34.65 14.09 -46.58
CA GLY A 551 35.14 13.07 -45.61
C GLY A 551 34.11 12.01 -45.15
N SER A 552 34.02 10.86 -45.84
CA SER A 552 33.31 9.64 -45.38
C SER A 552 34.19 8.79 -44.44
N PRO A 553 33.65 7.80 -43.69
CA PRO A 553 33.36 6.42 -44.20
C PRO A 553 32.09 5.78 -43.55
N ASP A 554 31.62 4.55 -43.81
CA ASP A 554 31.71 3.61 -44.95
C ASP A 554 30.48 2.66 -44.92
N THR A 555 30.29 1.83 -45.96
CA THR A 555 29.05 1.07 -46.25
C THR A 555 29.14 -0.47 -46.12
N ALA A 556 28.03 -1.12 -45.74
CA ALA A 556 27.60 -2.46 -46.21
C ALA A 556 26.09 -2.62 -45.91
N SER A 557 25.12 -2.90 -46.80
CA SER A 557 24.98 -3.59 -48.10
C SER A 557 24.45 -5.04 -48.02
N MET A 558 23.51 -5.34 -48.94
CA MET A 558 22.76 -6.59 -49.27
C MET A 558 21.34 -6.69 -48.66
N ASP A 559 20.26 -6.57 -49.45
CA ASP A 559 19.62 -7.55 -50.38
C ASP A 559 18.89 -8.71 -49.65
N ALA A 560 17.67 -9.15 -49.99
CA ALA A 560 16.70 -8.74 -51.03
C ALA A 560 15.27 -9.33 -50.74
N THR A 561 14.34 -9.11 -51.69
CA THR A 561 13.09 -9.88 -51.99
C THR A 561 11.80 -9.78 -51.14
N GLU A 562 10.76 -9.25 -51.81
CA GLU A 562 9.31 -9.54 -51.73
C GLU A 562 8.96 -11.04 -52.00
N PRO A 563 7.73 -11.62 -51.77
CA PRO A 563 6.42 -10.99 -52.08
C PRO A 563 5.11 -11.37 -51.31
N ASP A 564 4.15 -10.44 -51.37
CA ASP A 564 2.70 -10.55 -51.73
C ASP A 564 1.65 -11.42 -50.96
N SER A 565 0.40 -10.89 -50.99
CA SER A 565 -0.95 -11.53 -51.00
C SER A 565 -1.84 -11.66 -49.73
N GLY A 566 -3.12 -11.26 -49.89
CA GLY A 566 -4.32 -11.65 -49.09
C GLY A 566 -4.71 -10.75 -47.91
N ALA A 567 -5.82 -9.97 -47.81
CA ALA A 567 -7.21 -9.98 -48.32
C ALA A 567 -8.28 -10.62 -47.39
N GLY A 568 -9.41 -9.89 -47.16
CA GLY A 568 -10.62 -10.28 -46.38
C GLY A 568 -10.77 -9.48 -45.07
N ASP A 569 -11.71 -8.54 -44.84
CA ASP A 569 -13.17 -8.40 -45.06
C ASP A 569 -14.10 -9.06 -44.01
N SER A 570 -14.65 -8.24 -43.10
CA SER A 570 -16.03 -8.27 -42.52
C SER A 570 -16.08 -7.29 -41.31
N ALA A 571 -16.93 -6.26 -41.19
CA ALA A 571 -18.42 -6.23 -41.19
C ALA A 571 -19.01 -7.06 -40.02
N ASP A 572 -20.00 -6.63 -39.22
CA ASP A 572 -20.80 -5.39 -39.15
C ASP A 572 -21.58 -5.36 -37.80
N ALA A 573 -22.11 -4.18 -37.39
CA ALA A 573 -23.42 -3.97 -36.70
C ALA A 573 -23.74 -4.69 -35.33
N ASP A 574 -24.69 -4.28 -34.48
CA ASP A 574 -25.46 -3.03 -34.35
C ASP A 574 -26.04 -2.81 -32.92
N ALA A 575 -26.55 -1.59 -32.75
CA ALA A 575 -27.21 -0.92 -31.63
C ALA A 575 -28.54 -1.48 -31.03
N ALA A 576 -28.86 -0.99 -29.82
CA ALA A 576 -30.20 -0.82 -29.25
C ALA A 576 -30.14 0.28 -28.16
N THR A 577 -30.61 1.52 -28.36
CA THR A 577 -32.00 2.04 -28.45
C THR A 577 -32.75 2.11 -27.11
N ALA A 578 -33.21 3.32 -26.75
CA ALA A 578 -33.85 3.67 -25.48
C ALA A 578 -35.39 3.61 -25.53
N LEU A 579 -36.03 3.66 -24.34
CA LEU A 579 -37.47 3.97 -24.19
C LEU A 579 -37.74 4.86 -22.96
N HIS A 580 -38.65 5.83 -23.14
CA HIS A 580 -39.22 6.68 -22.08
C HIS A 580 -40.46 6.04 -21.44
N ALA A 581 -40.72 6.38 -20.18
CA ALA A 581 -42.07 6.51 -19.61
C ALA A 581 -42.04 7.59 -18.49
N ASP A 582 -43.20 8.16 -18.16
CA ASP A 582 -43.36 9.45 -17.47
C ASP A 582 -44.44 9.38 -16.34
N SER A 583 -44.56 10.47 -15.58
CA SER A 583 -45.62 10.88 -14.62
C SER A 583 -45.59 10.35 -13.17
N GLY A 584 -45.85 11.25 -12.21
CA GLY A 584 -46.02 10.91 -10.79
C GLY A 584 -45.79 12.07 -9.80
N GLU A 585 -46.67 13.07 -9.78
CA GLU A 585 -46.60 14.27 -8.93
C GLU A 585 -47.19 14.05 -7.51
N SER A 586 -46.47 14.44 -6.45
CA SER A 586 -47.08 15.01 -5.22
C SER A 586 -46.06 15.73 -4.34
N GLN A 587 -46.35 16.97 -3.95
CA GLN A 587 -45.64 17.69 -2.90
C GLN A 587 -46.07 17.19 -1.51
N ASP A 588 -45.15 17.12 -0.55
CA ASP A 588 -45.45 17.58 0.80
C ASP A 588 -44.18 18.05 1.53
N ARG A 589 -44.31 19.13 2.30
CA ARG A 589 -43.24 19.73 3.10
C ARG A 589 -43.44 19.34 4.56
N GLU A 590 -42.54 18.54 5.11
CA GLU A 590 -42.32 18.51 6.56
C GLU A 590 -40.86 18.77 6.92
N SER A 591 -40.66 19.62 7.92
CA SER A 591 -39.36 20.04 8.42
C SER A 591 -38.74 18.97 9.30
N VAL A 592 -37.72 18.27 8.81
CA VAL A 592 -36.92 17.35 9.61
C VAL A 592 -35.73 18.09 10.22
N GLY A 593 -35.64 18.09 11.55
CA GLY A 593 -34.52 18.68 12.27
C GLY A 593 -33.23 17.90 12.06
N SER A 594 -32.10 18.60 12.05
CA SER A 594 -30.76 18.04 11.90
C SER A 594 -30.37 17.13 13.07
N GLY A 595 -30.59 15.83 12.94
CA GLY A 595 -30.03 14.82 13.82
C GLY A 595 -28.55 14.61 13.49
N GLY A 596 -27.65 15.08 14.37
CA GLY A 596 -26.21 14.84 14.22
C GLY A 596 -25.88 13.36 14.38
N CYS A 597 -24.93 12.86 13.59
CA CYS A 597 -24.44 11.48 13.66
C CYS A 597 -23.63 11.23 14.95
N GLY A 598 -24.32 10.99 16.06
CA GLY A 598 -23.72 10.47 17.27
C GLY A 598 -23.39 8.98 17.11
N CYS A 599 -22.12 8.63 16.90
CA CYS A 599 -21.64 7.25 16.90
C CYS A 599 -21.64 6.65 18.31
N SER A 600 -22.84 6.36 18.86
CA SER A 600 -23.05 5.35 19.93
C SER A 600 -24.51 5.29 20.41
N SER A 601 -25.24 4.23 20.06
CA SER A 601 -26.24 3.61 20.94
C SER A 601 -26.72 2.26 20.39
N THR A 602 -26.71 1.23 21.23
CA THR A 602 -27.32 -0.07 20.95
C THR A 602 -28.85 0.01 20.93
N GLY A 603 -29.48 -0.63 19.93
CA GLY A 603 -30.94 -0.69 19.80
C GLY A 603 -31.41 -2.05 19.28
N SER A 604 -31.84 -2.93 20.19
CA SER A 604 -32.43 -4.23 19.84
C SER A 604 -33.91 -4.06 19.45
N GLY A 605 -34.19 -4.20 18.15
CA GLY A 605 -35.56 -4.16 17.60
C GLY A 605 -35.97 -5.49 16.98
N THR A 606 -36.96 -6.15 17.57
CA THR A 606 -37.59 -7.37 17.02
C THR A 606 -38.81 -7.02 16.17
N ALA A 607 -38.87 -7.51 14.92
CA ALA A 607 -40.12 -7.59 14.15
C ALA A 607 -40.04 -8.67 13.06
N SER A 608 -41.11 -9.46 12.93
CA SER A 608 -41.27 -10.53 11.94
C SER A 608 -42.13 -10.08 10.75
N GLY A 609 -41.90 -10.57 9.53
CA GLY A 609 -42.82 -10.30 8.41
C GLY A 609 -42.44 -10.93 7.05
N LEU A 610 -43.22 -11.93 6.64
CA LEU A 610 -43.31 -12.59 5.31
C LEU A 610 -43.30 -11.56 4.12
N MET A 611 -42.82 -11.86 2.89
CA MET A 611 -43.35 -12.90 1.97
C MET A 611 -42.46 -13.10 0.69
N SER A 612 -42.76 -14.15 -0.09
CA SER A 612 -41.89 -14.89 -1.04
C SER A 612 -41.79 -14.46 -2.52
N LEU A 613 -40.84 -15.11 -3.24
CA LEU A 613 -40.65 -15.32 -4.71
C LEU A 613 -40.20 -14.08 -5.55
N ALA A 614 -39.24 -14.13 -6.49
CA ALA A 614 -38.37 -15.20 -7.06
C ALA A 614 -37.09 -14.56 -7.73
N LEU A 615 -36.16 -15.17 -8.49
CA LEU A 615 -36.03 -16.51 -9.09
C LEU A 615 -34.56 -17.05 -9.21
N ALA A 616 -33.84 -16.77 -10.31
CA ALA A 616 -32.53 -17.33 -10.75
C ALA A 616 -31.81 -16.32 -11.69
N THR A 617 -30.49 -16.29 -11.98
CA THR A 617 -29.35 -17.25 -11.95
C THR A 617 -28.04 -16.40 -11.96
N THR A 618 -26.86 -16.67 -11.36
CA THR A 618 -25.87 -17.73 -11.71
C THR A 618 -24.66 -17.75 -10.74
N LEU A 619 -24.29 -18.94 -10.24
CA LEU A 619 -22.97 -19.42 -9.72
C LEU A 619 -21.95 -18.45 -9.04
N LEU A 620 -22.05 -18.32 -7.71
CA LEU A 620 -21.03 -18.79 -6.73
C LEU A 620 -21.49 -18.48 -5.29
N ARG A 621 -22.24 -19.39 -4.67
CA ARG A 621 -22.65 -19.26 -3.26
C ARG A 621 -22.51 -20.61 -2.55
N ARG A 622 -21.42 -20.81 -1.81
CA ARG A 622 -21.13 -22.07 -1.11
C ARG A 622 -21.57 -21.97 0.35
N ARG A 623 -22.66 -22.68 0.68
CA ARG A 623 -23.08 -23.14 2.03
C ARG A 623 -22.80 -22.20 3.22
N ARG A 624 -23.84 -21.49 3.70
CA ARG A 624 -24.07 -21.43 5.15
C ARG A 624 -24.59 -22.81 5.60
N GLY A 625 -24.04 -23.35 6.67
CA GLY A 625 -24.59 -24.51 7.36
C GLY A 625 -25.23 -24.05 8.65
N ASP A 626 -26.53 -24.33 8.83
CA ASP A 626 -27.22 -24.02 10.08
C ASP A 626 -26.78 -25.03 11.16
N GLY A 627 -25.90 -24.56 12.06
CA GLY A 627 -25.49 -25.28 13.26
C GLY A 627 -26.31 -24.83 14.45
N ASP A 628 -27.33 -25.60 14.82
CA ASP A 628 -28.14 -25.37 16.02
C ASP A 628 -27.33 -25.72 17.28
N SER A 629 -26.95 -24.71 18.06
CA SER A 629 -26.21 -24.88 19.31
C SER A 629 -26.97 -24.30 20.50
N THR A 630 -27.71 -25.16 21.20
CA THR A 630 -28.32 -24.83 22.49
C THR A 630 -27.24 -24.59 23.55
N HIS A 631 -27.05 -23.33 23.97
CA HIS A 631 -26.23 -23.00 25.14
C HIS A 631 -27.09 -22.77 26.37
N GLY A 632 -26.74 -23.45 27.47
CA GLY A 632 -27.45 -23.38 28.75
C GLY A 632 -27.17 -22.08 29.49
N ALA A 633 -28.16 -21.60 30.24
CA ALA A 633 -28.05 -20.38 31.02
C ALA A 633 -27.00 -20.49 32.15
N ILE A 634 -26.08 -19.54 32.21
CA ILE A 634 -25.16 -19.33 33.33
C ILE A 634 -25.86 -18.41 34.36
N PRO A 635 -25.84 -18.71 35.67
CA PRO A 635 -26.47 -17.86 36.68
C PRO A 635 -25.70 -16.54 36.85
N ALA A 636 -26.44 -15.46 37.11
CA ALA A 636 -25.88 -14.12 37.33
C ALA A 636 -25.03 -14.06 38.62
N PRO A 637 -23.91 -13.31 38.64
CA PRO A 637 -23.07 -13.16 39.82
C PRO A 637 -23.76 -12.30 40.90
N GLU A 638 -23.54 -12.72 42.15
CA GLU A 638 -24.06 -12.10 43.36
C GLU A 638 -23.38 -10.73 43.62
N LYS A 639 -24.13 -9.73 44.09
CA LYS A 639 -23.58 -8.41 44.41
C LYS A 639 -22.70 -8.48 45.65
N VAL A 640 -21.42 -8.15 45.52
CA VAL A 640 -20.51 -7.91 46.64
C VAL A 640 -20.47 -6.41 46.93
N ASP A 641 -21.26 -5.97 47.91
CA ASP A 641 -21.20 -4.60 48.44
C ASP A 641 -20.05 -4.47 49.45
N GLY A 642 -19.05 -3.62 49.14
CA GLY A 642 -18.01 -3.23 50.10
C GLY A 642 -16.60 -3.09 49.54
N LEU A 643 -16.29 -1.95 48.91
CA LEU A 643 -14.92 -1.51 48.63
C LEU A 643 -14.72 -0.03 49.05
N PRO A 644 -13.55 0.34 49.62
CA PRO A 644 -13.32 1.67 50.19
C PRO A 644 -13.12 2.76 49.12
N ALA A 645 -13.50 3.98 49.47
CA ALA A 645 -13.65 5.12 48.55
C ALA A 645 -12.35 5.84 48.15
N SER A 646 -11.26 5.10 47.91
CA SER A 646 -10.00 5.65 47.37
C SER A 646 -9.57 4.89 46.12
N ARG A 647 -10.03 5.36 44.95
CA ARG A 647 -9.46 4.89 43.68
C ARG A 647 -8.01 5.38 43.60
N PRO A 648 -7.03 4.52 43.27
CA PRO A 648 -5.69 4.99 42.91
C PRO A 648 -5.79 5.89 41.68
N SER A 649 -4.81 6.79 41.50
CA SER A 649 -4.71 7.56 40.27
C SER A 649 -4.58 6.62 39.07
N ARG A 650 -5.11 7.01 37.90
CA ARG A 650 -4.99 6.22 36.66
C ARG A 650 -3.53 5.83 36.38
N GLU A 651 -2.61 6.73 36.69
CA GLU A 651 -1.17 6.55 36.59
C GLU A 651 -0.64 5.35 37.41
N ALA A 652 -1.09 5.19 38.66
CA ALA A 652 -0.69 4.06 39.51
C ALA A 652 -1.32 2.73 39.03
N ALA A 653 -2.54 2.76 38.48
CA ALA A 653 -3.17 1.58 37.91
C ALA A 653 -2.45 1.09 36.64
N VAL A 654 -1.99 2.01 35.77
CA VAL A 654 -1.24 1.67 34.56
C VAL A 654 0.17 1.18 34.91
N ARG A 655 0.92 1.84 35.81
CA ARG A 655 2.23 1.34 36.26
C ARG A 655 2.13 -0.05 36.91
N SER A 656 1.14 -0.26 37.78
CA SER A 656 0.88 -1.57 38.40
C SER A 656 0.54 -2.67 37.39
N TRP A 657 0.07 -2.33 36.19
CA TRP A 657 -0.20 -3.28 35.11
C TRP A 657 1.06 -3.55 34.27
N LEU A 658 1.85 -2.51 33.99
CA LEU A 658 3.13 -2.58 33.27
C LEU A 658 4.26 -3.28 34.04
N GLU A 659 4.21 -3.31 35.38
CA GLU A 659 5.21 -3.96 36.23
C GLU A 659 4.99 -5.47 36.43
N LEU A 660 3.97 -6.08 35.80
CA LEU A 660 3.71 -7.52 35.89
C LEU A 660 4.66 -8.33 34.99
N PRO A 661 5.53 -9.21 35.54
CA PRO A 661 6.42 -10.01 34.72
C PRO A 661 5.66 -11.12 34.00
N GLY A 662 5.72 -11.15 32.66
CA GLY A 662 5.31 -12.30 31.84
C GLY A 662 3.87 -12.28 31.34
N ARG A 663 3.40 -11.16 30.78
CA ARG A 663 2.22 -11.07 29.91
C ARG A 663 2.48 -10.16 28.72
#